data_AF-A0A813JE65-F1
#
_entry.id   AF-A0A813JE65-F1
#
_cell.length_a   1.000
_cell.length_b   1.000
_cell.length_c   1.000
_cell.angle_alpha   90.00
_cell.angle_beta   90.00
_cell.angle_gamma   90.00
#
_symmetry.space_group_name_H-M   'P 1'
#
loop_
_entity.id
_entity.type
_entity.pdbx_description
1 polymer ?
#
loop_
_entity_poly.entity_id
_entity_poly.type
_entity_poly.pdbx_seq_one_letter_code
_entity_poly.pdbx_strand_id
1 'polypeptide(L)'
;MPAKEKEIKIDNLFYMGLVWSFGCVTDAPGRKIMNESGSHLSAAVAVAEKYDLIVDDPTYRPMAKTPFPEGVNSVFEYFAFGATNKWELWTKKITGFDIPKEAQVHTIMVPTADTVRSAYMLQTMVASEHHILFSGLTGTGKTVIINKELLNRFDKEKYTVIAFAFSAQTTANQTQDIIDGKLDKRKKGTFGPPFGKRCLMFVDDLNMPAKEKYGAQPPIELLRQWMDAGGWYDRKDYQFRKIVDLNFVAAMGPPGAGRPFLTGRYQRHYNLIFVTPFEQESLNRIFVTVMQWFLGRFAGAVAEAAKAVVKSTISLYEDISAEMLPTPAKSHYTFNLRDLARVTNGICACSKKSMDTADDLARCWAHEAHRVFYDRLVNKDDQKWFKQKTDELLKENFKKDWKQLVKAEPLIWCDFIDPKANFYQQVNEPEKLVEVLGGCLQDYNSMAKRGMDLVLFMAAAQHVSQIVRVLKTPLGNCLLVGVGGSGRKSLATLATFVAEQESFAIEITKSYGMNDWHDDLKRLLIRCGGMQKEVCFLLPDTQIANENFVEETSGLLNNGEVPNLFNVEDKAQILELCTAMAAKEGRFGPAEVMAFFIEQCQKNLHIVLAFSPIGEAFRRRVRMFPSLVNCCTIDWFHEWPDQALQSVANYFLTSEGLEPKVLKGVVDVCVAMQKAVFTLAERFQKEVQRYYYVTPTSYLELINAFKELLGFKRSEVERAKSRYDVGLDKIISTEAQVSTMQIELEELKPTLKRTAEETAQLMIVIEGKKEEAAATEAIVSKDAAETSIIAESAGKMAADCQRDLDKAMPALNSAIEALSQLSKGDIVEVKAMKTPPGGVILVSKALCWAFNVKPKKVPAPDGRSKMDDYWEPAKKELWGDPKLLDKLLYFDKDNIPADVMVKLAPLETDPEFEPDAIKKASVAAFGICKWVRAMIVYDQARVAVLFVVVVFVLVVLVVVVRAMIVYDQARPLL
;
A
#
# COMPACT_ATOMS: atom_id res chain seq x y z
N MET A 1 -0.12 -31.71 -65.38
CA MET A 1 -1.24 -30.74 -65.42
C MET A 1 -1.31 -30.14 -66.84
N PRO A 2 -2.41 -30.37 -67.57
CA PRO A 2 -2.70 -29.76 -68.88
C PRO A 2 -2.56 -28.23 -68.88
N ALA A 3 -2.28 -27.64 -70.05
CA ALA A 3 -2.08 -26.18 -70.19
C ALA A 3 -3.30 -25.38 -69.72
N LYS A 4 -4.51 -25.81 -70.08
CA LYS A 4 -5.77 -25.18 -69.66
C LYS A 4 -5.97 -25.20 -68.13
N GLU A 5 -5.62 -26.29 -67.47
CA GLU A 5 -5.69 -26.39 -66.00
C GLU A 5 -4.63 -25.53 -65.32
N LYS A 6 -3.42 -25.43 -65.90
CA LYS A 6 -2.37 -24.52 -65.41
C LYS A 6 -2.81 -23.07 -65.48
N GLU A 7 -3.43 -22.67 -66.59
CA GLU A 7 -3.95 -21.32 -66.75
C GLU A 7 -5.06 -20.98 -65.76
N ILE A 8 -6.04 -21.88 -65.57
CA ILE A 8 -7.10 -21.70 -64.56
C ILE A 8 -6.49 -21.59 -63.16
N LYS A 9 -5.49 -22.41 -62.86
CA LYS A 9 -4.81 -22.36 -61.56
C LYS A 9 -4.09 -21.04 -61.34
N ILE A 10 -3.36 -20.54 -62.33
CA ILE A 10 -2.66 -19.24 -62.24
C ILE A 10 -3.67 -18.10 -62.08
N ASP A 11 -4.77 -18.14 -62.85
CA ASP A 11 -5.82 -17.13 -62.79
C ASP A 11 -6.48 -17.08 -61.39
N ASN A 12 -6.90 -18.23 -60.85
CA ASN A 12 -7.46 -18.29 -59.50
C ASN A 12 -6.46 -17.85 -58.42
N LEU A 13 -5.18 -18.20 -58.56
CA LEU A 13 -4.14 -17.74 -57.63
C LEU A 13 -3.89 -16.23 -57.73
N PHE A 14 -3.98 -15.65 -58.94
CA PHE A 14 -3.86 -14.22 -59.16
C PHE A 14 -5.01 -13.46 -58.48
N TYR A 15 -6.26 -13.86 -58.73
CA TYR A 15 -7.42 -13.24 -58.07
C TYR A 15 -7.39 -13.42 -56.55
N MET A 16 -6.97 -14.60 -56.05
CA MET A 16 -6.77 -14.81 -54.63
C MET A 16 -5.68 -13.89 -54.06
N GLY A 17 -4.56 -13.74 -54.78
CA GLY A 17 -3.49 -12.81 -54.43
C GLY A 17 -3.98 -11.37 -54.36
N LEU A 18 -4.74 -10.91 -55.35
CA LEU A 18 -5.33 -9.57 -55.41
C LEU A 18 -6.25 -9.28 -54.21
N VAL A 19 -7.15 -10.20 -53.89
CA VAL A 19 -8.06 -10.09 -52.73
C VAL A 19 -7.27 -10.00 -51.43
N TRP A 20 -6.20 -10.80 -51.29
CA TRP A 20 -5.38 -10.90 -50.08
C TRP A 20 -4.14 -10.01 -50.05
N SER A 21 -3.99 -9.09 -51.00
CA SER A 21 -2.97 -8.04 -50.99
C SER A 21 -3.59 -6.64 -50.90
N PHE A 22 -4.67 -6.37 -51.64
CA PHE A 22 -5.37 -5.08 -51.62
C PHE A 22 -6.58 -5.10 -50.69
N GLY A 23 -7.38 -6.17 -50.74
CA GLY A 23 -8.58 -6.28 -49.92
C GLY A 23 -8.28 -6.56 -48.44
N CYS A 24 -7.09 -7.07 -48.12
CA CYS A 24 -6.72 -7.41 -46.76
C CYS A 24 -6.35 -6.21 -45.90
N VAL A 25 -6.07 -5.03 -46.45
CA VAL A 25 -5.68 -3.83 -45.69
C VAL A 25 -6.87 -2.94 -45.29
N THR A 26 -8.09 -3.29 -45.71
CA THR A 26 -9.30 -2.50 -45.47
C THR A 26 -10.10 -3.00 -44.26
N ASP A 27 -10.91 -2.11 -43.69
CA ASP A 27 -11.84 -2.39 -42.60
C ASP A 27 -13.13 -3.07 -43.08
N ALA A 28 -14.07 -3.34 -42.18
CA ALA A 28 -15.31 -4.04 -42.52
C ALA A 28 -16.14 -3.32 -43.61
N PRO A 29 -16.35 -1.98 -43.56
CA PRO A 29 -16.94 -1.23 -44.67
C PRO A 29 -16.15 -1.36 -45.98
N GLY A 30 -14.83 -1.20 -45.94
CA GLY A 30 -13.98 -1.30 -47.12
C GLY A 30 -13.98 -2.71 -47.75
N ARG A 31 -14.11 -3.76 -46.95
CA ARG A 31 -14.28 -5.13 -47.46
C ARG A 31 -15.59 -5.32 -48.21
N LYS A 32 -16.69 -4.64 -47.83
CA LYS A 32 -17.95 -4.70 -48.60
C LYS A 32 -17.78 -4.09 -49.99
N ILE A 33 -17.08 -2.96 -50.08
CA ILE A 33 -16.76 -2.31 -51.37
C ILE A 33 -15.87 -3.24 -52.21
N MET A 34 -14.81 -3.79 -51.61
CA MET A 34 -13.92 -4.73 -52.31
C MET A 34 -14.64 -6.01 -52.74
N ASN A 35 -15.62 -6.46 -51.98
CA ASN A 35 -16.46 -7.59 -52.33
C ASN A 35 -17.27 -7.34 -53.61
N GLU A 36 -17.93 -6.19 -53.69
CA GLU A 36 -18.69 -5.78 -54.86
C GLU A 36 -17.75 -5.61 -56.07
N SER A 37 -16.69 -4.81 -55.94
CA SER A 37 -15.73 -4.56 -57.01
C SER A 37 -15.03 -5.84 -57.48
N GLY A 38 -14.62 -6.72 -56.56
CA GLY A 38 -13.97 -8.00 -56.87
C GLY A 38 -14.90 -8.98 -57.59
N SER A 39 -16.18 -9.02 -57.18
CA SER A 39 -17.19 -9.82 -57.87
C SER A 39 -17.41 -9.30 -59.30
N HIS A 40 -17.56 -7.98 -59.48
CA HIS A 40 -17.70 -7.36 -60.79
C HIS A 40 -16.50 -7.61 -61.71
N LEU A 41 -15.27 -7.55 -61.17
CA LEU A 41 -14.02 -7.83 -61.89
C LEU A 41 -13.87 -9.31 -62.30
N SER A 42 -14.50 -10.23 -61.57
CA SER A 42 -14.48 -11.66 -61.92
C SER A 42 -15.52 -12.02 -62.98
N ALA A 43 -16.66 -11.30 -63.00
CA ALA A 43 -17.83 -11.60 -63.81
C ALA A 43 -17.93 -10.77 -65.12
N ALA A 44 -16.87 -10.04 -65.49
CA ALA A 44 -16.82 -9.21 -66.70
C ALA A 44 -17.93 -8.14 -66.81
N VAL A 45 -18.43 -7.65 -65.67
CA VAL A 45 -19.34 -6.50 -65.62
C VAL A 45 -18.58 -5.26 -66.12
N ALA A 46 -19.28 -4.25 -66.65
CA ALA A 46 -18.69 -2.98 -67.09
C ALA A 46 -18.15 -2.14 -65.89
N VAL A 47 -17.07 -2.62 -65.26
CA VAL A 47 -16.46 -2.01 -64.06
C VAL A 47 -15.96 -0.60 -64.36
N ALA A 48 -15.42 -0.38 -65.57
CA ALA A 48 -14.94 0.92 -66.02
C ALA A 48 -16.03 2.00 -65.99
N GLU A 49 -17.23 1.68 -66.50
CA GLU A 49 -18.38 2.58 -66.54
C GLU A 49 -19.03 2.74 -65.16
N LYS A 50 -19.07 1.67 -64.37
CA LYS A 50 -19.70 1.67 -63.04
C LYS A 50 -18.92 2.47 -62.00
N TYR A 51 -17.60 2.51 -62.10
CA TYR A 51 -16.70 3.17 -61.14
C TYR A 51 -15.89 4.33 -61.73
N ASP A 52 -16.21 4.77 -62.96
CA ASP A 52 -15.53 5.87 -63.66
C ASP A 52 -14.00 5.71 -63.71
N LEU A 53 -13.53 4.51 -64.07
CA LEU A 53 -12.11 4.18 -64.10
C LEU A 53 -11.48 4.62 -65.42
N ILE A 54 -10.26 5.18 -65.34
CA ILE A 54 -9.42 5.45 -66.51
C ILE A 54 -8.87 4.10 -67.01
N VAL A 55 -9.28 3.68 -68.21
CA VAL A 55 -8.83 2.43 -68.84
C VAL A 55 -8.25 2.77 -70.21
N ASP A 56 -7.07 2.24 -70.52
CA ASP A 56 -6.41 2.42 -71.82
C ASP A 56 -7.25 1.85 -72.98
N ASP A 57 -8.02 0.78 -72.72
CA ASP A 57 -8.98 0.17 -73.65
C ASP A 57 -10.38 0.08 -73.00
N PRO A 58 -11.34 0.93 -73.42
CA PRO A 58 -12.72 0.92 -72.91
C PRO A 58 -13.48 -0.38 -73.19
N THR A 59 -13.05 -1.17 -74.19
CA THR A 59 -13.70 -2.42 -74.60
C THR A 59 -13.18 -3.64 -73.83
N TYR A 60 -12.04 -3.51 -73.15
CA TYR A 60 -11.47 -4.58 -72.35
C TYR A 60 -12.34 -4.87 -71.13
N ARG A 61 -12.84 -6.11 -71.05
CA ARG A 61 -13.60 -6.62 -69.89
C ARG A 61 -12.78 -7.73 -69.23
N PRO A 62 -12.16 -7.50 -68.06
CA PRO A 62 -11.48 -8.57 -67.35
C PRO A 62 -12.52 -9.63 -66.92
N MET A 63 -12.26 -10.88 -67.27
CA MET A 63 -13.11 -12.02 -66.91
C MET A 63 -12.23 -13.10 -66.28
N ALA A 64 -12.60 -13.56 -65.09
CA ALA A 64 -11.96 -14.72 -64.51
C ALA A 64 -12.36 -15.98 -65.29
N LYS A 65 -11.39 -16.87 -65.57
CA LYS A 65 -11.63 -18.18 -66.19
C LYS A 65 -12.50 -19.07 -65.31
N THR A 66 -12.57 -18.78 -64.01
CA THR A 66 -13.52 -19.36 -63.07
C THR A 66 -14.04 -18.23 -62.18
N PRO A 67 -15.21 -17.64 -62.48
CA PRO A 67 -15.76 -16.57 -61.67
C PRO A 67 -16.08 -17.05 -60.25
N PHE A 68 -16.16 -16.11 -59.30
CA PHE A 68 -16.64 -16.42 -57.96
C PHE A 68 -18.10 -16.92 -58.06
N PRO A 69 -18.52 -17.88 -57.22
CA PRO A 69 -19.91 -18.34 -57.21
C PRO A 69 -20.90 -17.18 -56.98
N GLU A 70 -21.96 -17.10 -57.79
CA GLU A 70 -22.99 -16.05 -57.65
C GLU A 70 -23.82 -16.25 -56.37
N GLY A 71 -23.80 -15.27 -55.47
CA GLY A 71 -24.75 -15.12 -54.37
C GLY A 71 -24.25 -15.42 -52.94
N VAL A 72 -24.75 -14.59 -52.01
CA VAL A 72 -24.70 -14.62 -50.52
C VAL A 72 -23.35 -14.36 -49.87
N ASN A 73 -22.28 -14.99 -50.32
CA ASN A 73 -21.01 -15.01 -49.57
C ASN A 73 -19.97 -14.07 -50.15
N SER A 74 -19.12 -13.51 -49.28
CA SER A 74 -18.09 -12.57 -49.73
C SER A 74 -16.96 -13.26 -50.51
N VAL A 75 -16.31 -12.56 -51.45
CA VAL A 75 -15.05 -12.99 -52.10
C VAL A 75 -13.96 -13.38 -51.09
N PHE A 76 -14.01 -12.83 -49.87
CA PHE A 76 -13.11 -13.16 -48.77
C PHE A 76 -13.42 -14.51 -48.08
N GLU A 77 -14.58 -15.11 -48.37
CA GLU A 77 -15.01 -16.42 -47.85
C GLU A 77 -14.54 -17.59 -48.71
N TYR A 78 -14.07 -17.31 -49.92
CA TYR A 78 -13.57 -18.32 -50.85
C TYR A 78 -12.05 -18.44 -50.82
N PHE A 79 -11.57 -19.65 -51.10
CA PHE A 79 -10.16 -19.92 -51.41
C PHE A 79 -10.05 -20.81 -52.64
N ALA A 80 -8.95 -20.66 -53.38
CA ALA A 80 -8.67 -21.49 -54.54
C ALA A 80 -8.11 -22.85 -54.08
N PHE A 81 -8.87 -23.93 -54.21
CA PHE A 81 -8.38 -25.26 -53.83
C PHE A 81 -7.47 -25.82 -54.94
N GLY A 82 -6.16 -25.88 -54.66
CA GLY A 82 -5.12 -26.19 -55.65
C GLY A 82 -5.15 -27.60 -56.27
N ALA A 83 -6.01 -28.50 -55.75
CA ALA A 83 -6.23 -29.85 -56.28
C ALA A 83 -7.43 -29.93 -57.25
N THR A 84 -8.51 -29.18 -57.00
CA THR A 84 -9.69 -29.16 -57.87
C THR A 84 -9.73 -27.94 -58.79
N ASN A 85 -8.85 -26.95 -58.58
CA ASN A 85 -8.83 -25.64 -59.25
C ASN A 85 -10.19 -24.92 -59.20
N LYS A 86 -10.97 -25.12 -58.13
CA LYS A 86 -12.27 -24.49 -57.89
C LYS A 86 -12.24 -23.61 -56.65
N TRP A 87 -13.17 -22.65 -56.60
CA TRP A 87 -13.46 -21.86 -55.41
C TRP A 87 -14.21 -22.71 -54.38
N GLU A 88 -13.68 -22.77 -53.17
CA GLU A 88 -14.32 -23.45 -52.04
C GLU A 88 -14.40 -22.50 -50.85
N LEU A 89 -15.43 -22.69 -50.00
CA LEU A 89 -15.59 -21.88 -48.80
C LEU A 89 -14.56 -22.28 -47.74
N TRP A 90 -14.00 -21.30 -47.02
CA TRP A 90 -13.11 -21.55 -45.88
C TRP A 90 -13.74 -22.44 -44.81
N THR A 91 -15.07 -22.45 -44.69
CA THR A 91 -15.83 -23.32 -43.79
C THR A 91 -15.65 -24.80 -44.08
N LYS A 92 -15.43 -25.21 -45.34
CA LYS A 92 -15.15 -26.62 -45.69
C LYS A 92 -13.80 -27.11 -45.15
N LYS A 93 -12.87 -26.19 -44.91
CA LYS A 93 -11.55 -26.49 -44.35
C LYS A 93 -11.60 -26.65 -42.82
N ILE A 94 -12.73 -26.33 -42.19
CA ILE A 94 -12.97 -26.62 -40.77
C ILE A 94 -13.25 -28.12 -40.65
N THR A 95 -12.23 -28.88 -40.25
CA THR A 95 -12.37 -30.30 -39.90
C THR A 95 -13.21 -30.45 -38.63
N GLY A 96 -13.87 -31.61 -38.45
CA GLY A 96 -14.69 -31.90 -37.26
C GLY A 96 -14.01 -31.46 -35.97
N PHE A 97 -14.64 -30.51 -35.26
CA PHE A 97 -14.13 -29.93 -34.04
C PHE A 97 -14.87 -30.55 -32.87
N ASP A 98 -14.17 -31.35 -32.07
CA ASP A 98 -14.69 -31.90 -30.82
C ASP A 98 -13.85 -31.38 -29.66
N ILE A 99 -14.53 -31.03 -28.57
CA ILE A 99 -13.88 -30.48 -27.37
C ILE A 99 -13.69 -31.64 -26.38
N PRO A 100 -12.44 -31.98 -25.99
CA PRO A 100 -12.19 -33.01 -24.99
C PRO A 100 -12.96 -32.73 -23.69
N LYS A 101 -13.49 -33.77 -23.04
CA LYS A 101 -14.30 -33.61 -21.80
C LYS A 101 -13.54 -32.96 -20.64
N GLU A 102 -12.21 -33.07 -20.63
CA GLU A 102 -11.32 -32.50 -19.60
C GLU A 102 -10.65 -31.20 -20.03
N ALA A 103 -11.00 -30.65 -21.20
CA ALA A 103 -10.42 -29.39 -21.67
C ALA A 103 -10.76 -28.25 -20.70
N GLN A 104 -9.79 -27.41 -20.39
CA GLN A 104 -10.03 -26.19 -19.60
C GLN A 104 -10.64 -25.12 -20.51
N VAL A 105 -11.70 -24.45 -20.06
CA VAL A 105 -12.50 -23.55 -20.92
C VAL A 105 -11.67 -22.46 -21.59
N HIS A 106 -10.70 -21.89 -20.87
CA HIS A 106 -9.83 -20.83 -21.38
C HIS A 106 -8.84 -21.30 -22.47
N THR A 107 -8.64 -22.61 -22.63
CA THR A 107 -7.79 -23.20 -23.69
C THR A 107 -8.57 -23.55 -24.95
N ILE A 108 -9.91 -23.52 -24.90
CA ILE A 108 -10.77 -23.92 -26.02
C ILE A 108 -10.75 -22.83 -27.08
N MET A 109 -10.25 -23.15 -28.27
CA MET A 109 -10.38 -22.31 -29.45
C MET A 109 -11.26 -22.98 -30.50
N VAL A 110 -12.47 -22.47 -30.66
CA VAL A 110 -13.40 -22.91 -31.70
C VAL A 110 -12.93 -22.41 -33.07
N PRO A 111 -12.68 -23.29 -34.06
CA PRO A 111 -12.27 -22.87 -35.39
C PRO A 111 -13.44 -22.19 -36.13
N THR A 112 -13.21 -20.96 -36.55
CA THR A 112 -14.09 -20.19 -37.45
C THR A 112 -13.43 -19.98 -38.82
N ALA A 113 -14.20 -19.54 -39.81
CA ALA A 113 -13.67 -19.18 -41.12
C ALA A 113 -12.52 -18.16 -41.03
N ASP A 114 -12.66 -17.15 -40.16
CA ASP A 114 -11.63 -16.12 -39.93
C ASP A 114 -10.32 -16.69 -39.37
N THR A 115 -10.42 -17.61 -38.39
CA THR A 115 -9.23 -18.23 -37.80
C THR A 115 -8.49 -19.10 -38.81
N VAL A 116 -9.21 -19.91 -39.59
CA VAL A 116 -8.62 -20.79 -40.61
C VAL A 116 -7.95 -19.98 -41.72
N ARG A 117 -8.59 -18.90 -42.15
CA ARG A 117 -8.08 -17.98 -43.18
C ARG A 117 -6.83 -17.24 -42.73
N SER A 118 -6.85 -16.68 -41.53
CA SER A 118 -5.68 -15.98 -40.96
C SER A 118 -4.51 -16.92 -40.73
N ALA A 119 -4.77 -18.13 -40.23
CA ALA A 119 -3.77 -19.19 -40.08
C ALA A 119 -3.17 -19.60 -41.43
N TYR A 120 -4.01 -19.76 -42.47
CA TYR A 120 -3.52 -20.09 -43.81
C TYR A 120 -2.58 -19.02 -44.37
N MET A 121 -2.93 -17.73 -44.21
CA MET A 121 -2.08 -16.62 -44.68
C MET A 121 -0.75 -16.58 -43.91
N LEU A 122 -0.79 -16.76 -42.58
CA LEU A 122 0.41 -16.84 -41.76
C LEU A 122 1.32 -18.00 -42.20
N GLN A 123 0.78 -19.21 -42.35
CA GLN A 123 1.54 -20.39 -42.79
C GLN A 123 2.16 -20.19 -44.16
N THR A 124 1.39 -19.62 -45.10
CA THR A 124 1.86 -19.39 -46.48
C THR A 124 2.99 -18.38 -46.53
N MET A 125 2.87 -17.25 -45.82
CA MET A 125 3.92 -16.22 -45.78
C MET A 125 5.18 -16.71 -45.06
N VAL A 126 5.02 -17.43 -43.94
CA VAL A 126 6.15 -17.98 -43.20
C VAL A 126 6.89 -19.04 -44.00
N ALA A 127 6.17 -19.94 -44.68
CA ALA A 127 6.77 -20.95 -45.54
C ALA A 127 7.54 -20.35 -46.74
N SER A 128 7.07 -19.21 -47.26
CA SER A 128 7.71 -18.43 -48.32
C SER A 128 8.76 -17.43 -47.81
N GLU A 129 9.07 -17.47 -46.50
CA GLU A 129 10.11 -16.63 -45.88
C GLU A 129 9.83 -15.12 -45.94
N HIS A 130 8.55 -14.73 -46.04
CA HIS A 130 8.11 -13.34 -46.03
C HIS A 130 7.63 -12.90 -44.65
N HIS A 131 7.89 -11.62 -44.32
CA HIS A 131 7.42 -11.00 -43.09
C HIS A 131 5.94 -10.63 -43.20
N ILE A 132 5.20 -10.80 -42.09
CA ILE A 132 3.75 -10.57 -42.03
C ILE A 132 3.37 -9.74 -40.80
N LEU A 133 2.47 -8.79 -40.99
CA LEU A 133 1.96 -7.89 -39.95
C LEU A 133 0.44 -7.99 -39.87
N PHE A 134 -0.09 -8.44 -38.74
CA PHE A 134 -1.52 -8.43 -38.45
C PHE A 134 -1.92 -7.13 -37.75
N SER A 135 -2.78 -6.33 -38.39
CA SER A 135 -3.39 -5.14 -37.77
C SER A 135 -4.85 -5.41 -37.46
N GLY A 136 -5.42 -4.83 -36.40
CA GLY A 136 -6.84 -4.95 -36.13
C GLY A 136 -7.21 -4.52 -34.72
N LEU A 137 -8.49 -4.27 -34.48
CA LEU A 137 -8.98 -3.80 -33.16
C LEU A 137 -8.55 -4.75 -32.03
N THR A 138 -8.41 -4.22 -30.82
CA THR A 138 -8.08 -5.02 -29.64
C THR A 138 -9.13 -6.11 -29.44
N GLY A 139 -8.70 -7.33 -29.11
CA GLY A 139 -9.63 -8.43 -28.86
C GLY A 139 -10.07 -9.21 -30.10
N THR A 140 -9.62 -8.90 -31.33
CA THR A 140 -9.98 -9.68 -32.54
C THR A 140 -9.26 -11.03 -32.69
N GLY A 141 -8.71 -11.59 -31.61
CA GLY A 141 -8.07 -12.91 -31.62
C GLY A 141 -6.68 -12.99 -32.28
N LYS A 142 -6.08 -11.87 -32.73
CA LYS A 142 -4.78 -11.81 -33.43
C LYS A 142 -3.68 -12.62 -32.74
N THR A 143 -3.34 -12.24 -31.50
CA THR A 143 -2.29 -12.88 -30.70
C THR A 143 -2.58 -14.36 -30.47
N VAL A 144 -3.84 -14.72 -30.23
CA VAL A 144 -4.23 -16.11 -29.95
C VAL A 144 -4.09 -16.98 -31.21
N ILE A 145 -4.47 -16.46 -32.38
CA ILE A 145 -4.29 -17.15 -33.67
C ILE A 145 -2.81 -17.35 -33.95
N ILE A 146 -2.00 -16.29 -33.84
CA ILE A 146 -0.55 -16.36 -34.10
C ILE A 146 0.12 -17.35 -33.15
N ASN A 147 -0.11 -17.23 -31.85
CA ASN A 147 0.50 -18.12 -30.86
C ASN A 147 0.10 -19.59 -31.08
N LYS A 148 -1.16 -19.88 -31.42
CA LYS A 148 -1.60 -21.25 -31.73
C LYS A 148 -0.83 -21.83 -32.90
N GLU A 149 -0.65 -21.07 -33.97
CA GLU A 149 0.07 -21.53 -35.15
C GLU A 149 1.56 -21.73 -34.84
N LEU A 150 2.18 -20.77 -34.14
CA LEU A 150 3.57 -20.82 -33.67
C LEU A 150 3.86 -22.01 -32.75
N LEU A 151 2.94 -22.38 -31.87
CA LEU A 151 3.13 -23.45 -30.88
C LEU A 151 2.81 -24.85 -31.42
N ASN A 152 1.73 -24.99 -32.21
CA ASN A 152 1.12 -26.29 -32.50
C ASN A 152 1.23 -26.74 -33.95
N ARG A 153 1.51 -25.84 -34.91
CA ARG A 153 1.46 -26.18 -36.35
C ARG A 153 2.78 -26.00 -37.09
N PHE A 154 3.64 -25.08 -36.67
CA PHE A 154 4.98 -25.01 -37.24
C PHE A 154 5.87 -26.12 -36.67
N ASP A 155 6.62 -26.76 -37.57
CA ASP A 155 7.55 -27.82 -37.23
C ASP A 155 8.67 -27.28 -36.31
N LYS A 156 8.76 -27.82 -35.10
CA LYS A 156 9.74 -27.45 -34.06
C LYS A 156 11.17 -27.87 -34.43
N GLU A 157 11.33 -28.79 -35.37
CA GLU A 157 12.65 -29.12 -35.92
C GLU A 157 13.13 -28.05 -36.90
N LYS A 158 12.21 -27.43 -37.65
CA LYS A 158 12.54 -26.38 -38.63
C LYS A 158 12.53 -24.96 -38.05
N TYR A 159 11.66 -24.68 -37.10
CA TYR A 159 11.45 -23.34 -36.56
C TYR A 159 11.69 -23.25 -35.06
N THR A 160 12.31 -22.17 -34.63
CA THR A 160 12.40 -21.72 -33.24
C THR A 160 11.58 -20.44 -33.11
N VAL A 161 10.84 -20.25 -32.03
CA VAL A 161 9.97 -19.08 -31.86
C VAL A 161 10.53 -18.20 -30.75
N ILE A 162 10.64 -16.91 -31.02
CA ILE A 162 10.90 -15.88 -30.01
C ILE A 162 9.72 -14.92 -30.04
N ALA A 163 8.93 -14.91 -28.97
CA ALA A 163 7.81 -14.01 -28.81
C ALA A 163 8.10 -12.97 -27.72
N PHE A 164 7.74 -11.72 -27.97
CA PHE A 164 7.70 -10.64 -26.98
C PHE A 164 6.68 -9.58 -27.40
N ALA A 165 6.26 -8.74 -26.45
CA ALA A 165 5.31 -7.66 -26.68
C ALA A 165 5.98 -6.31 -26.39
N PHE A 166 5.63 -5.28 -27.15
CA PHE A 166 6.08 -3.92 -26.86
C PHE A 166 5.14 -3.18 -25.91
N SER A 167 5.75 -2.34 -25.08
CA SER A 167 5.09 -1.39 -24.19
C SER A 167 5.46 0.05 -24.58
N ALA A 168 4.80 1.04 -23.98
CA ALA A 168 5.15 2.45 -24.17
C ALA A 168 6.59 2.79 -23.75
N GLN A 169 7.15 2.10 -22.74
CA GLN A 169 8.48 2.37 -22.19
C GLN A 169 9.57 1.46 -22.75
N THR A 170 9.21 0.51 -23.62
CA THR A 170 10.18 -0.43 -24.19
C THR A 170 11.26 0.33 -24.96
N THR A 171 12.51 0.04 -24.63
CA THR A 171 13.68 0.69 -25.22
C THR A 171 14.34 -0.18 -26.29
N ALA A 172 15.10 0.45 -27.20
CA ALA A 172 15.91 -0.28 -28.18
C ALA A 172 16.91 -1.22 -27.49
N ASN A 173 17.45 -0.78 -26.36
CA ASN A 173 18.35 -1.54 -25.51
C ASN A 173 17.73 -2.85 -25.02
N GLN A 174 16.55 -2.78 -24.40
CA GLN A 174 15.82 -3.98 -23.96
C GLN A 174 15.47 -4.88 -25.14
N THR A 175 15.04 -4.31 -26.28
CA THR A 175 14.71 -5.09 -27.49
C THR A 175 15.92 -5.87 -28.00
N GLN A 176 17.10 -5.22 -28.03
CA GLN A 176 18.36 -5.86 -28.39
C GLN A 176 18.71 -6.96 -27.39
N ASP A 177 18.58 -6.72 -26.09
CA ASP A 177 18.89 -7.72 -25.04
C ASP A 177 17.97 -8.94 -25.11
N ILE A 178 16.69 -8.75 -25.45
CA ILE A 178 15.73 -9.85 -25.61
C ILE A 178 16.14 -10.76 -26.78
N ILE A 179 16.53 -10.15 -27.91
CA ILE A 179 16.88 -10.88 -29.12
C ILE A 179 18.26 -11.54 -28.96
N ASP A 180 19.26 -10.79 -28.53
CA ASP A 180 20.62 -11.30 -28.34
C ASP A 180 20.67 -12.40 -27.26
N GLY A 181 19.85 -12.30 -26.21
CA GLY A 181 19.78 -13.30 -25.14
C GLY A 181 19.15 -14.64 -25.53
N LYS A 182 18.40 -14.68 -26.64
CA LYS A 182 17.70 -15.89 -27.14
C LYS A 182 18.34 -16.46 -28.42
N LEU A 183 19.39 -15.84 -28.96
CA LEU A 183 20.10 -16.30 -30.16
C LEU A 183 21.45 -16.93 -29.83
N ASP A 184 21.84 -17.94 -30.59
CA ASP A 184 23.11 -18.62 -30.45
C ASP A 184 24.20 -17.95 -31.27
N LYS A 185 25.42 -17.98 -30.74
CA LYS A 185 26.62 -17.56 -31.45
C LYS A 185 27.07 -18.67 -32.41
N ARG A 186 26.94 -18.46 -33.72
CA ARG A 186 27.33 -19.44 -34.74
C ARG A 186 28.82 -19.38 -35.08
N LYS A 187 29.28 -18.19 -35.48
CA LYS A 187 30.67 -17.90 -35.86
C LYS A 187 31.05 -16.51 -35.33
N LYS A 188 32.32 -16.12 -35.39
CA LYS A 188 32.77 -14.80 -34.92
C LYS A 188 31.96 -13.69 -35.62
N GLY A 189 31.22 -12.91 -34.86
CA GLY A 189 30.36 -11.82 -35.36
C GLY A 189 29.04 -12.25 -36.02
N THR A 190 28.68 -13.54 -36.05
CA THR A 190 27.41 -14.03 -36.64
C THR A 190 26.57 -14.79 -35.62
N PHE A 191 25.32 -14.37 -35.46
CA PHE A 191 24.35 -14.89 -34.51
C PHE A 191 23.08 -15.37 -35.24
N GLY A 192 22.40 -16.35 -34.66
CA GLY A 192 21.17 -16.90 -35.23
C GLY A 192 20.63 -18.05 -34.39
N PRO A 193 19.51 -18.65 -34.76
CA PRO A 193 19.01 -19.87 -34.13
C PRO A 193 20.00 -21.05 -34.29
N PRO A 194 19.77 -22.17 -33.59
CA PRO A 194 20.50 -23.41 -33.80
C PRO A 194 20.64 -23.76 -35.29
N PHE A 195 21.78 -24.36 -35.66
CA PHE A 195 22.11 -24.61 -37.06
C PHE A 195 21.03 -25.47 -37.74
N GLY A 196 20.58 -25.05 -38.93
CA GLY A 196 19.50 -25.73 -39.68
C GLY A 196 18.08 -25.26 -39.33
N LYS A 197 17.90 -24.50 -38.24
CA LYS A 197 16.60 -23.92 -37.87
C LYS A 197 16.49 -22.47 -38.33
N ARG A 198 15.25 -21.99 -38.51
CA ARG A 198 14.92 -20.57 -38.66
C ARG A 198 14.21 -20.05 -37.42
N CYS A 199 14.38 -18.77 -37.12
CA CYS A 199 13.76 -18.15 -35.97
C CYS A 199 12.58 -17.27 -36.39
N LEU A 200 11.39 -17.58 -35.89
CA LEU A 200 10.19 -16.77 -36.03
C LEU A 200 10.15 -15.76 -34.88
N MET A 201 10.37 -14.48 -35.20
CA MET A 201 10.28 -13.37 -34.27
C MET A 201 8.84 -12.86 -34.24
N PHE A 202 8.10 -13.19 -33.18
CA PHE A 202 6.77 -12.66 -32.95
C PHE A 202 6.83 -11.40 -32.07
N VAL A 203 6.42 -10.26 -32.63
CA VAL A 203 6.32 -8.98 -31.91
C VAL A 203 4.86 -8.58 -31.78
N ASP A 204 4.30 -8.68 -30.57
CA ASP A 204 2.95 -8.19 -30.27
C ASP A 204 2.97 -6.70 -29.90
N ASP A 205 1.84 -6.03 -30.12
CA ASP A 205 1.66 -4.60 -29.85
C ASP A 205 2.76 -3.71 -30.49
N LEU A 206 3.16 -4.04 -31.73
CA LEU A 206 4.32 -3.47 -32.42
C LEU A 206 4.37 -1.93 -32.43
N ASN A 207 3.21 -1.26 -32.49
CA ASN A 207 3.13 0.21 -32.53
C ASN A 207 3.07 0.89 -31.16
N MET A 208 3.21 0.17 -30.05
CA MET A 208 3.13 0.77 -28.70
C MET A 208 4.32 1.64 -28.26
N PRO A 209 5.59 1.43 -28.69
CA PRO A 209 6.72 2.19 -28.15
C PRO A 209 6.54 3.70 -28.23
N ALA A 210 6.88 4.42 -27.17
CA ALA A 210 6.78 5.87 -27.16
C ALA A 210 7.68 6.50 -28.22
N LYS A 211 7.18 7.59 -28.81
CA LYS A 211 7.99 8.43 -29.68
C LYS A 211 8.97 9.23 -28.85
N GLU A 212 10.22 9.28 -29.29
CA GLU A 212 11.19 10.22 -28.73
C GLU A 212 10.87 11.67 -29.13
N LYS A 213 11.65 12.63 -28.63
CA LYS A 213 11.46 14.07 -28.88
C LYS A 213 11.33 14.44 -30.36
N TYR A 214 12.00 13.70 -31.24
CA TYR A 214 12.01 13.93 -32.68
C TYR A 214 11.01 13.05 -33.46
N GLY A 215 10.18 12.27 -32.76
CA GLY A 215 9.09 11.49 -33.36
C GLY A 215 9.46 10.08 -33.80
N ALA A 216 10.73 9.68 -33.73
CA ALA A 216 11.17 8.31 -34.00
C ALA A 216 10.77 7.37 -32.86
N GLN A 217 10.70 6.07 -33.14
CA GLN A 217 10.46 5.02 -32.14
C GLN A 217 11.69 4.10 -32.12
N PRO A 218 12.65 4.30 -31.20
CA PRO A 218 13.94 3.60 -31.23
C PRO A 218 13.85 2.07 -31.30
N PRO A 219 12.95 1.37 -30.58
CA PRO A 219 12.81 -0.09 -30.71
C PRO A 219 12.46 -0.54 -32.14
N ILE A 220 11.58 0.20 -32.80
CA ILE A 220 11.15 -0.10 -34.18
C ILE A 220 12.27 0.20 -35.17
N GLU A 221 13.02 1.29 -34.96
CA GLU A 221 14.16 1.62 -35.82
C GLU A 221 15.30 0.59 -35.69
N LEU A 222 15.48 -0.04 -34.53
CA LEU A 222 16.40 -1.17 -34.35
C LEU A 222 15.96 -2.39 -35.19
N LEU A 223 14.67 -2.76 -35.15
CA LEU A 223 14.15 -3.85 -35.97
C LEU A 223 14.25 -3.54 -37.46
N ARG A 224 13.99 -2.28 -37.86
CA ARG A 224 14.19 -1.82 -39.24
C ARG A 224 15.66 -1.94 -39.65
N GLN A 225 16.59 -1.56 -38.78
CA GLN A 225 18.02 -1.68 -39.06
C GLN A 225 18.38 -3.13 -39.38
N TRP A 226 17.82 -4.11 -38.68
CA TRP A 226 18.03 -5.50 -39.02
C TRP A 226 17.41 -5.87 -40.39
N MET A 227 16.21 -5.41 -40.71
CA MET A 227 15.57 -5.71 -42.01
C MET A 227 16.34 -5.12 -43.20
N ASP A 228 16.98 -3.97 -43.01
CA ASP A 228 17.76 -3.31 -44.06
C ASP A 228 19.22 -3.81 -44.13
N ALA A 229 19.87 -4.03 -42.99
CA ALA A 229 21.32 -4.30 -42.91
C ALA A 229 21.69 -5.72 -42.42
N GLY A 230 20.72 -6.52 -41.97
CA GLY A 230 20.93 -7.89 -41.49
C GLY A 230 21.64 -8.00 -40.14
N GLY A 231 21.61 -6.96 -39.31
CA GLY A 231 22.32 -6.93 -38.02
C GLY A 231 22.33 -5.56 -37.34
N TRP A 232 22.98 -5.49 -36.18
CA TRP A 232 23.20 -4.26 -35.41
C TRP A 232 24.53 -4.31 -34.64
N TYR A 233 24.98 -3.15 -34.14
CA TYR A 233 26.21 -3.06 -33.37
C TYR A 233 26.02 -3.58 -31.94
N ASP A 234 27.00 -4.31 -31.43
CA ASP A 234 27.10 -4.58 -30.01
C ASP A 234 27.38 -3.28 -29.25
N ARG A 235 26.79 -3.17 -28.07
CA ARG A 235 26.95 -1.98 -27.22
C ARG A 235 28.20 -2.06 -26.33
N LYS A 236 28.79 -3.25 -26.17
CA LYS A 236 29.98 -3.48 -25.34
C LYS A 236 31.28 -3.41 -26.14
N ASP A 237 31.38 -4.16 -27.23
CA ASP A 237 32.60 -4.23 -28.05
C ASP A 237 32.54 -3.40 -29.34
N TYR A 238 31.41 -2.74 -29.61
CA TYR A 238 31.15 -1.91 -30.80
C TYR A 238 31.33 -2.64 -32.14
N GLN A 239 31.26 -3.99 -32.15
CA GLN A 239 31.34 -4.76 -33.38
C GLN A 239 29.95 -4.97 -34.00
N PHE A 240 29.88 -4.91 -35.33
CA PHE A 240 28.65 -5.24 -36.03
C PHE A 240 28.35 -6.73 -35.92
N ARG A 241 27.22 -7.07 -35.30
CA ARG A 241 26.72 -8.44 -35.20
C ARG A 241 25.79 -8.71 -36.36
N LYS A 242 26.19 -9.64 -37.24
CA LYS A 242 25.34 -10.14 -38.31
C LYS A 242 24.35 -11.15 -37.72
N ILE A 243 23.06 -10.93 -37.90
CA ILE A 243 22.01 -11.81 -37.39
C ILE A 243 21.27 -12.43 -38.57
N VAL A 244 21.26 -13.76 -38.64
CA VAL A 244 20.77 -14.52 -39.80
C VAL A 244 19.58 -15.41 -39.45
N ASP A 245 18.87 -15.86 -40.49
CA ASP A 245 17.79 -16.85 -40.41
C ASP A 245 16.56 -16.44 -39.58
N LEU A 246 16.26 -15.13 -39.51
CA LEU A 246 15.06 -14.61 -38.87
C LEU A 246 13.90 -14.46 -39.88
N ASN A 247 12.67 -14.57 -39.38
CA ASN A 247 11.46 -14.16 -40.07
C ASN A 247 10.53 -13.46 -39.07
N PHE A 248 10.06 -12.25 -39.41
CA PHE A 248 9.22 -11.46 -38.52
C PHE A 248 7.73 -11.71 -38.74
N VAL A 249 7.05 -12.01 -37.64
CA VAL A 249 5.59 -12.01 -37.51
C VAL A 249 5.26 -10.90 -36.51
N ALA A 250 4.36 -10.00 -36.84
CA ALA A 250 3.99 -8.92 -35.92
C ALA A 250 2.48 -8.76 -35.82
N ALA A 251 2.03 -8.24 -34.68
CA ALA A 251 0.65 -7.84 -34.46
C ALA A 251 0.58 -6.43 -33.88
N MET A 252 -0.44 -5.65 -34.27
CA MET A 252 -0.68 -4.32 -33.72
C MET A 252 -2.16 -3.93 -33.72
N GLY A 253 -2.52 -2.99 -32.86
CA GLY A 253 -3.76 -2.24 -32.96
C GLY A 253 -3.67 -1.17 -34.06
N PRO A 254 -4.79 -0.76 -34.69
CA PRO A 254 -4.77 0.34 -35.63
C PRO A 254 -4.27 1.64 -34.97
N PRO A 255 -3.59 2.52 -35.72
CA PRO A 255 -3.15 3.81 -35.20
C PRO A 255 -4.35 4.68 -34.82
N GLY A 256 -4.22 5.45 -33.73
CA GLY A 256 -5.32 6.18 -33.11
C GLY A 256 -5.55 5.79 -31.65
N ALA A 257 -6.43 6.52 -30.93
CA ALA A 257 -6.75 6.27 -29.52
C ALA A 257 -5.54 6.15 -28.56
N GLY A 258 -4.45 6.88 -28.86
CA GLY A 258 -3.20 6.84 -28.09
C GLY A 258 -2.10 5.93 -28.67
N ARG A 259 -2.39 5.15 -29.71
CA ARG A 259 -1.39 4.33 -30.43
C ARG A 259 -0.77 5.12 -31.59
N PRO A 260 0.57 5.26 -31.65
CA PRO A 260 1.22 5.99 -32.73
C PRO A 260 1.19 5.23 -34.07
N PHE A 261 1.31 6.00 -35.17
CA PHE A 261 1.54 5.47 -36.51
C PHE A 261 2.94 4.89 -36.62
N LEU A 262 3.06 3.70 -37.23
CA LEU A 262 4.35 3.14 -37.66
C LEU A 262 4.94 3.96 -38.81
N THR A 263 6.27 3.95 -38.91
CA THR A 263 6.96 4.61 -40.02
C THR A 263 6.79 3.80 -41.31
N GLY A 264 6.50 4.47 -42.43
CA GLY A 264 6.37 3.80 -43.74
C GLY A 264 7.65 3.06 -44.17
N ARG A 265 8.82 3.54 -43.69
CA ARG A 265 10.12 2.88 -43.90
C ARG A 265 10.20 1.49 -43.29
N TYR A 266 9.52 1.25 -42.16
CA TYR A 266 9.46 -0.05 -41.53
C TYR A 266 8.33 -0.89 -42.12
N GLN A 267 7.17 -0.28 -42.35
CA GLN A 267 5.98 -0.96 -42.87
C GLN A 267 6.21 -1.58 -44.26
N ARG A 268 7.06 -1.00 -45.11
CA ARG A 268 7.38 -1.54 -46.45
C ARG A 268 7.94 -2.97 -46.46
N HIS A 269 8.50 -3.44 -45.34
CA HIS A 269 9.07 -4.78 -45.23
C HIS A 269 8.03 -5.85 -44.90
N TYR A 270 6.80 -5.45 -44.57
CA TYR A 270 5.73 -6.35 -44.14
C TYR A 270 4.61 -6.48 -45.16
N ASN A 271 4.06 -7.69 -45.26
CA ASN A 271 2.72 -7.89 -45.81
C ASN A 271 1.68 -7.64 -44.70
N LEU A 272 0.85 -6.61 -44.86
CA LEU A 272 -0.15 -6.20 -43.88
C LEU A 272 -1.48 -6.93 -44.10
N ILE A 273 -1.99 -7.58 -43.05
CA ILE A 273 -3.34 -8.15 -43.01
C ILE A 273 -4.13 -7.49 -41.89
N PHE A 274 -5.20 -6.80 -42.26
CA PHE A 274 -6.18 -6.26 -41.33
C PHE A 274 -7.19 -7.35 -40.93
N VAL A 275 -7.18 -7.73 -39.65
CA VAL A 275 -8.12 -8.67 -39.03
C VAL A 275 -9.36 -7.89 -38.60
N THR A 276 -10.46 -8.14 -39.31
CA THR A 276 -11.76 -7.57 -38.98
C THR A 276 -12.31 -8.15 -37.68
N PRO A 277 -13.17 -7.39 -36.96
CA PRO A 277 -13.96 -7.94 -35.87
C PRO A 277 -14.76 -9.16 -36.31
N PHE A 278 -15.01 -10.08 -35.39
CA PHE A 278 -15.87 -11.23 -35.65
C PHE A 278 -17.30 -10.76 -35.85
N GLU A 279 -17.96 -11.36 -36.84
CA GLU A 279 -19.39 -11.17 -37.05
C GLU A 279 -20.20 -11.85 -35.95
N GLN A 280 -21.43 -11.37 -35.73
CA GLN A 280 -22.31 -11.88 -34.68
C GLN A 280 -22.57 -13.40 -34.83
N GLU A 281 -22.66 -13.92 -36.05
CA GLU A 281 -22.79 -15.35 -36.32
C GLU A 281 -21.56 -16.15 -35.84
N SER A 282 -20.36 -15.62 -36.08
CA SER A 282 -19.10 -16.22 -35.63
C SER A 282 -19.00 -16.22 -34.10
N LEU A 283 -19.37 -15.11 -33.45
CA LEU A 283 -19.41 -15.02 -31.98
C LEU A 283 -20.42 -16.01 -31.40
N ASN A 284 -21.63 -16.08 -31.97
CA ASN A 284 -22.65 -17.05 -31.58
C ASN A 284 -22.10 -18.48 -31.71
N ARG A 285 -21.48 -18.84 -32.83
CA ARG A 285 -20.90 -20.17 -33.02
C ARG A 285 -19.86 -20.48 -31.95
N ILE A 286 -18.92 -19.58 -31.69
CA ILE A 286 -17.85 -19.78 -30.69
C ILE A 286 -18.46 -20.04 -29.31
N PHE A 287 -19.26 -19.09 -28.81
CA PHE A 287 -19.73 -19.14 -27.42
C PHE A 287 -20.86 -20.15 -27.20
N VAL A 288 -21.73 -20.40 -28.19
CA VAL A 288 -22.75 -21.46 -28.10
C VAL A 288 -22.07 -22.84 -28.07
N THR A 289 -21.05 -23.10 -28.90
CA THR A 289 -20.34 -24.39 -28.88
C THR A 289 -19.70 -24.64 -27.51
N VAL A 290 -19.03 -23.63 -26.93
CA VAL A 290 -18.41 -23.74 -25.59
C VAL A 290 -19.48 -23.93 -24.51
N MET A 291 -20.53 -23.11 -24.51
CA MET A 291 -21.59 -23.18 -23.49
C MET A 291 -22.40 -24.47 -23.56
N GLN A 292 -22.71 -24.98 -24.76
CA GLN A 292 -23.41 -26.25 -24.92
C GLN A 292 -22.55 -27.44 -24.53
N TRP A 293 -21.26 -27.42 -24.86
CA TRP A 293 -20.32 -28.45 -24.41
C TRP A 293 -20.25 -28.50 -22.88
N PHE A 294 -20.17 -27.34 -22.23
CA PHE A 294 -20.13 -27.25 -20.77
C PHE A 294 -21.47 -27.64 -20.12
N LEU A 295 -22.58 -27.06 -20.58
CA LEU A 295 -23.91 -27.28 -19.99
C LEU A 295 -24.54 -28.62 -20.40
N GLY A 296 -24.01 -29.30 -21.42
CA GLY A 296 -24.49 -30.62 -21.86
C GLY A 296 -24.38 -31.71 -20.78
N ARG A 297 -23.59 -31.48 -19.72
CA ARG A 297 -23.51 -32.37 -18.55
C ARG A 297 -24.57 -32.06 -17.48
N PHE A 298 -25.32 -30.97 -17.58
CA PHE A 298 -26.34 -30.53 -16.61
C PHE A 298 -27.73 -31.06 -17.00
N ALA A 299 -28.77 -30.68 -16.25
CA ALA A 299 -30.15 -31.00 -16.58
C ALA A 299 -30.54 -30.48 -17.98
N GLY A 300 -31.38 -31.22 -18.71
CA GLY A 300 -31.74 -30.90 -20.09
C GLY A 300 -32.27 -29.47 -20.28
N ALA A 301 -33.11 -29.00 -19.35
CA ALA A 301 -33.63 -27.63 -19.37
C ALA A 301 -32.53 -26.55 -19.24
N VAL A 302 -31.46 -26.83 -18.51
CA VAL A 302 -30.29 -25.93 -18.36
C VAL A 302 -29.46 -25.94 -19.66
N ALA A 303 -29.27 -27.11 -20.26
CA ALA A 303 -28.55 -27.24 -21.53
C ALA A 303 -29.25 -26.52 -22.70
N GLU A 304 -30.60 -26.55 -22.75
CA GLU A 304 -31.39 -25.83 -23.75
C GLU A 304 -31.28 -24.31 -23.61
N ALA A 305 -31.18 -23.81 -22.37
CA ALA A 305 -31.03 -22.39 -22.06
C ALA A 305 -29.64 -21.82 -22.41
N ALA A 306 -28.67 -22.65 -22.80
CA ALA A 306 -27.32 -22.21 -23.22
C ALA A 306 -27.36 -21.16 -24.34
N LYS A 307 -28.27 -21.34 -25.32
CA LYS A 307 -28.42 -20.39 -26.45
C LYS A 307 -28.94 -19.03 -25.98
N ALA A 308 -29.85 -19.01 -25.01
CA ALA A 308 -30.40 -17.79 -24.43
C ALA A 308 -29.31 -16.99 -23.70
N VAL A 309 -28.48 -17.66 -22.89
CA VAL A 309 -27.33 -17.04 -22.21
C VAL A 309 -26.39 -16.36 -23.21
N VAL A 310 -26.00 -17.09 -24.26
CA VAL A 310 -25.04 -16.55 -25.25
C VAL A 310 -25.62 -15.37 -26.01
N LYS A 311 -26.88 -15.48 -26.47
CA LYS A 311 -27.58 -14.39 -27.16
C LYS A 311 -27.69 -13.15 -26.27
N SER A 312 -28.09 -13.30 -25.00
CA SER A 312 -28.15 -12.18 -24.05
C SER A 312 -26.77 -11.55 -23.81
N THR A 313 -25.72 -12.36 -23.69
CA THR A 313 -24.36 -11.86 -23.44
C THR A 313 -23.81 -11.09 -24.64
N ILE A 314 -24.02 -11.58 -25.86
CA ILE A 314 -23.57 -10.91 -27.09
C ILE A 314 -24.33 -9.59 -27.29
N SER A 315 -25.66 -9.59 -27.13
CA SER A 315 -26.45 -8.35 -27.23
C SER A 315 -25.99 -7.32 -26.19
N LEU A 316 -25.83 -7.73 -24.93
CA LEU A 316 -25.35 -6.84 -23.87
C LEU A 316 -23.97 -6.24 -24.21
N TYR A 317 -23.07 -7.05 -24.75
CA TYR A 317 -21.74 -6.61 -25.16
C TYR A 317 -21.77 -5.62 -26.34
N GLU A 318 -22.60 -5.88 -27.35
CA GLU A 318 -22.75 -4.99 -28.50
C GLU A 318 -23.33 -3.64 -28.07
N ASP A 319 -24.38 -3.66 -27.26
CA ASP A 319 -25.05 -2.46 -26.77
C ASP A 319 -24.15 -1.63 -25.84
N ILE A 320 -23.48 -2.27 -24.87
CA ILE A 320 -22.57 -1.54 -23.96
C ILE A 320 -21.35 -0.98 -24.71
N SER A 321 -20.84 -1.70 -25.71
CA SER A 321 -19.69 -1.23 -26.51
C SER A 321 -20.07 -0.04 -27.41
N ALA A 322 -21.32 0.04 -27.85
CA ALA A 322 -21.83 1.13 -28.66
C ALA A 322 -22.16 2.39 -27.83
N GLU A 323 -22.80 2.22 -26.67
CA GLU A 323 -23.27 3.34 -25.85
C GLU A 323 -22.21 3.87 -24.85
N MET A 324 -21.41 2.97 -24.25
CA MET A 324 -20.48 3.32 -23.17
C MET A 324 -19.06 3.53 -23.69
N LEU A 325 -18.86 4.58 -24.49
CA LEU A 325 -17.56 4.89 -25.10
C LEU A 325 -16.54 5.46 -24.10
N PRO A 326 -15.23 5.19 -24.29
CA PRO A 326 -14.17 5.72 -23.44
C PRO A 326 -14.03 7.23 -23.60
N THR A 327 -14.14 7.95 -22.49
CA THR A 327 -13.90 9.41 -22.41
C THR A 327 -12.68 9.71 -21.52
N PRO A 328 -12.12 10.93 -21.54
CA PRO A 328 -11.04 11.29 -20.61
C PRO A 328 -11.39 11.06 -19.13
N ALA A 329 -12.67 11.21 -18.75
CA ALA A 329 -13.14 10.93 -17.40
C ALA A 329 -13.27 9.42 -17.13
N LYS A 330 -13.62 8.62 -18.15
CA LYS A 330 -13.91 7.20 -18.08
C LYS A 330 -13.00 6.39 -19.02
N SER A 331 -11.68 6.59 -18.92
CA SER A 331 -10.72 5.99 -19.87
C SER A 331 -10.64 4.46 -19.81
N HIS A 332 -11.18 3.86 -18.75
CA HIS A 332 -11.21 2.41 -18.52
C HIS A 332 -12.47 1.74 -19.12
N TYR A 333 -13.40 2.49 -19.73
CA TYR A 333 -14.57 1.96 -20.43
C TYR A 333 -14.16 1.39 -21.80
N THR A 334 -13.37 0.33 -21.79
CA THR A 334 -12.93 -0.37 -23.00
C THR A 334 -13.40 -1.80 -22.95
N PHE A 335 -14.44 -2.12 -23.72
CA PHE A 335 -15.02 -3.46 -23.78
C PHE A 335 -14.44 -4.23 -24.96
N ASN A 336 -14.11 -5.50 -24.75
CA ASN A 336 -13.55 -6.36 -25.79
C ASN A 336 -14.01 -7.83 -25.63
N LEU A 337 -13.66 -8.70 -26.58
CA LEU A 337 -14.08 -10.11 -26.55
C LEU A 337 -13.61 -10.92 -25.34
N ARG A 338 -12.60 -10.45 -24.59
CA ARG A 338 -12.21 -11.08 -23.33
C ARG A 338 -13.30 -10.92 -22.27
N ASP A 339 -14.10 -9.86 -22.33
CA ASP A 339 -15.22 -9.66 -21.41
C ASP A 339 -16.31 -10.74 -21.63
N LEU A 340 -16.61 -11.07 -22.89
CA LEU A 340 -17.47 -12.21 -23.21
C LEU A 340 -16.92 -13.53 -22.65
N ALA A 341 -15.62 -13.77 -22.86
CA ALA A 341 -14.95 -14.96 -22.33
C ALA A 341 -14.98 -15.02 -20.79
N ARG A 342 -14.85 -13.88 -20.09
CA ARG A 342 -14.93 -13.81 -18.62
C ARG A 342 -16.31 -14.18 -18.08
N VAL A 343 -17.39 -13.76 -18.76
CA VAL A 343 -18.76 -14.16 -18.40
C VAL A 343 -18.94 -15.66 -18.60
N THR A 344 -18.54 -16.18 -19.76
CA THR A 344 -18.58 -17.62 -20.05
C THR A 344 -17.77 -18.43 -19.04
N ASN A 345 -16.55 -18.00 -18.71
CA ASN A 345 -15.68 -18.67 -17.73
C ASN A 345 -16.29 -18.65 -16.32
N GLY A 346 -16.91 -17.55 -15.91
CA GLY A 346 -17.59 -17.45 -14.62
C GLY A 346 -18.76 -18.42 -14.49
N ILE A 347 -19.57 -18.55 -15.54
CA ILE A 347 -20.64 -19.57 -15.59
C ILE A 347 -20.04 -20.98 -15.57
N CYS A 348 -18.90 -21.18 -16.25
CA CYS A 348 -18.21 -22.46 -16.28
C CYS A 348 -17.57 -22.88 -14.93
N ALA A 349 -17.49 -21.98 -13.95
CA ALA A 349 -17.06 -22.32 -12.59
C ALA A 349 -18.15 -23.05 -11.79
N CYS A 350 -19.41 -23.02 -12.24
CA CYS A 350 -20.52 -23.66 -11.55
C CYS A 350 -20.49 -25.19 -11.66
N SER A 351 -21.00 -25.87 -10.63
CA SER A 351 -21.16 -27.32 -10.62
C SER A 351 -22.61 -27.72 -10.95
N LYS A 352 -22.85 -28.99 -11.27
CA LYS A 352 -24.23 -29.50 -11.48
C LYS A 352 -25.14 -29.25 -10.30
N LYS A 353 -24.61 -29.30 -9.07
CA LYS A 353 -25.34 -29.04 -7.83
C LYS A 353 -25.65 -27.56 -7.60
N SER A 354 -24.92 -26.68 -8.26
CA SER A 354 -25.10 -25.23 -8.18
C SER A 354 -26.26 -24.73 -9.04
N MET A 355 -26.65 -25.51 -10.06
CA MET A 355 -27.58 -25.12 -11.11
C MET A 355 -28.48 -26.29 -11.49
N ASP A 356 -29.61 -26.41 -10.81
CA ASP A 356 -30.59 -27.47 -11.08
C ASP A 356 -31.62 -27.02 -12.13
N THR A 357 -31.91 -25.72 -12.18
CA THR A 357 -32.96 -25.13 -13.01
C THR A 357 -32.44 -24.08 -13.98
N ALA A 358 -33.19 -23.81 -15.06
CA ALA A 358 -32.87 -22.74 -16.00
C ALA A 358 -32.88 -21.35 -15.32
N ASP A 359 -33.61 -21.18 -14.22
CA ASP A 359 -33.63 -19.95 -13.42
C ASP A 359 -32.32 -19.73 -12.68
N ASP A 360 -31.69 -20.80 -12.18
CA ASP A 360 -30.37 -20.75 -11.55
C ASP A 360 -29.31 -20.28 -12.55
N LEU A 361 -29.41 -20.79 -13.79
CA LEU A 361 -28.54 -20.35 -14.88
C LEU A 361 -28.78 -18.87 -15.23
N ALA A 362 -30.03 -18.43 -15.29
CA ALA A 362 -30.36 -17.02 -15.55
C ALA A 362 -29.82 -16.10 -14.44
N ARG A 363 -29.94 -16.50 -13.17
CA ARG A 363 -29.37 -15.78 -12.02
C ARG A 363 -27.84 -15.75 -12.07
N CYS A 364 -27.20 -16.86 -12.39
CA CYS A 364 -25.75 -16.88 -12.55
C CYS A 364 -25.30 -15.97 -13.70
N TRP A 365 -25.96 -16.04 -14.86
CA TRP A 365 -25.65 -15.15 -15.98
C TRP A 365 -25.79 -13.68 -15.58
N ALA A 366 -26.88 -13.32 -14.91
CA ALA A 366 -27.11 -11.98 -14.41
C ALA A 366 -26.01 -11.53 -13.43
N HIS A 367 -25.59 -12.40 -12.50
CA HIS A 367 -24.47 -12.13 -11.61
C HIS A 367 -23.16 -11.92 -12.37
N GLU A 368 -22.80 -12.84 -13.27
CA GLU A 368 -21.56 -12.76 -14.05
C GLU A 368 -21.52 -11.53 -14.97
N ALA A 369 -22.65 -11.17 -15.57
CA ALA A 369 -22.77 -9.94 -16.35
C ALA A 369 -22.52 -8.70 -15.48
N HIS A 370 -23.04 -8.66 -14.25
CA HIS A 370 -22.73 -7.58 -13.31
C HIS A 370 -21.24 -7.55 -12.95
N ARG A 371 -20.64 -8.70 -12.62
CA ARG A 371 -19.23 -8.77 -12.21
C ARG A 371 -18.25 -8.33 -13.30
N VAL A 372 -18.58 -8.55 -14.57
CA VAL A 372 -17.69 -8.23 -15.70
C VAL A 372 -17.93 -6.82 -16.25
N PHE A 373 -19.20 -6.41 -16.37
CA PHE A 373 -19.57 -5.15 -17.02
C PHE A 373 -20.01 -4.06 -16.04
N TYR A 374 -20.90 -4.37 -15.09
CA TYR A 374 -21.49 -3.37 -14.18
C TYR A 374 -20.46 -2.79 -13.22
N ASP A 375 -19.58 -3.61 -12.65
CA ASP A 375 -18.58 -3.18 -11.65
C ASP A 375 -17.50 -2.24 -12.24
N ARG A 376 -17.45 -2.11 -13.56
CA ARG A 376 -16.63 -1.12 -14.27
C ARG A 376 -17.27 0.27 -14.32
N LEU A 377 -18.58 0.36 -14.12
CA LEU A 377 -19.36 1.58 -14.33
C LEU A 377 -19.29 2.51 -13.12
N VAL A 378 -18.90 3.76 -13.36
CA VAL A 378 -18.67 4.77 -12.30
C VAL A 378 -19.92 5.62 -12.03
N ASN A 379 -20.64 6.00 -13.09
CA ASN A 379 -21.78 6.92 -12.97
C ASN A 379 -23.07 6.19 -12.62
N LYS A 380 -23.92 6.84 -11.81
CA LYS A 380 -25.25 6.31 -11.44
C LYS A 380 -26.17 6.13 -12.65
N ASP A 381 -26.07 7.00 -13.66
CA ASP A 381 -26.87 6.91 -14.89
C ASP A 381 -26.48 5.68 -15.72
N ASP A 382 -25.18 5.47 -15.94
CA ASP A 382 -24.67 4.28 -16.64
C ASP A 382 -25.08 2.99 -15.90
N GLN A 383 -24.98 2.98 -14.57
CA GLN A 383 -25.41 1.86 -13.73
C GLN A 383 -26.92 1.59 -13.85
N LYS A 384 -27.73 2.64 -13.94
CA LYS A 384 -29.19 2.51 -14.12
C LYS A 384 -29.51 1.95 -15.50
N TRP A 385 -28.87 2.45 -16.55
CA TRP A 385 -28.99 1.92 -17.90
C TRP A 385 -28.66 0.42 -17.94
N PHE A 386 -27.54 0.01 -17.31
CA PHE A 386 -27.13 -1.39 -17.30
C PHE A 386 -28.16 -2.31 -16.63
N LYS A 387 -28.71 -1.87 -15.49
CA LYS A 387 -29.76 -2.62 -14.77
C LYS A 387 -31.03 -2.76 -15.61
N GLN A 388 -31.44 -1.70 -16.31
CA GLN A 388 -32.59 -1.73 -17.22
C GLN A 388 -32.34 -2.69 -18.39
N LYS A 389 -31.17 -2.58 -19.02
CA LYS A 389 -30.80 -3.45 -20.14
C LYS A 389 -30.72 -4.92 -19.76
N THR A 390 -30.20 -5.21 -18.57
CA THR A 390 -30.16 -6.58 -18.04
C THR A 390 -31.57 -7.14 -17.83
N ASP A 391 -32.49 -6.34 -17.27
CA ASP A 391 -33.89 -6.74 -17.09
C ASP A 391 -34.63 -6.96 -18.42
N GLU A 392 -34.36 -6.13 -19.43
CA GLU A 392 -34.89 -6.31 -20.80
C GLU A 392 -34.42 -7.64 -21.42
N LEU A 393 -33.13 -7.97 -21.30
CA LEU A 393 -32.58 -9.22 -21.84
C LEU A 393 -33.08 -10.47 -21.09
N LEU A 394 -33.34 -10.37 -19.78
CA LEU A 394 -34.00 -11.42 -19.01
C LEU A 394 -35.43 -11.66 -19.52
N LYS A 395 -36.18 -10.59 -19.78
CA LYS A 395 -37.54 -10.66 -20.35
C LYS A 395 -37.56 -11.27 -21.73
N GLU A 396 -36.65 -10.84 -22.61
CA GLU A 396 -36.63 -11.30 -24.00
C GLU A 396 -36.22 -12.79 -24.10
N ASN A 397 -35.13 -13.18 -23.45
CA ASN A 397 -34.50 -14.48 -23.69
C ASN A 397 -34.85 -15.55 -22.63
N PHE A 398 -35.22 -15.15 -21.41
CA PHE A 398 -35.61 -16.06 -20.33
C PHE A 398 -37.09 -15.95 -19.94
N LYS A 399 -37.83 -14.98 -20.49
CA LYS A 399 -39.26 -14.73 -20.20
C LYS A 399 -39.54 -14.47 -18.71
N LYS A 400 -38.58 -13.89 -18.00
CA LYS A 400 -38.68 -13.57 -16.57
C LYS A 400 -38.09 -12.20 -16.28
N ASP A 401 -38.62 -11.56 -15.25
CA ASP A 401 -38.16 -10.25 -14.80
C ASP A 401 -37.12 -10.40 -13.68
N TRP A 402 -36.27 -9.39 -13.50
CA TRP A 402 -35.29 -9.34 -12.41
C TRP A 402 -35.93 -9.61 -11.04
N LYS A 403 -37.06 -8.98 -10.75
CA LYS A 403 -37.79 -9.13 -9.48
C LYS A 403 -38.36 -10.54 -9.26
N GLN A 404 -38.64 -11.27 -10.34
CA GLN A 404 -39.16 -12.63 -10.25
C GLN A 404 -38.03 -13.63 -9.98
N LEU A 405 -36.84 -13.37 -10.52
CA LEU A 405 -35.65 -14.21 -10.38
C LEU A 405 -34.90 -13.94 -9.08
N VAL A 406 -34.65 -12.67 -8.75
CA VAL A 406 -33.79 -12.26 -7.64
C VAL A 406 -34.65 -11.98 -6.41
N LYS A 407 -34.68 -12.95 -5.49
CA LYS A 407 -35.44 -12.87 -4.23
C LYS A 407 -34.67 -12.18 -3.10
N ALA A 408 -33.34 -12.24 -3.13
CA ALA A 408 -32.44 -11.61 -2.17
C ALA A 408 -31.47 -10.70 -2.93
N GLU A 409 -31.41 -9.43 -2.54
CA GLU A 409 -30.44 -8.47 -3.05
C GLU A 409 -29.43 -8.14 -1.93
N PRO A 410 -28.13 -8.06 -2.23
CA PRO A 410 -27.49 -8.21 -3.55
C PRO A 410 -27.39 -9.65 -4.07
N LEU A 411 -27.44 -9.84 -5.39
CA LEU A 411 -27.20 -11.14 -6.03
C LEU A 411 -25.70 -11.47 -6.02
N ILE A 412 -25.28 -12.38 -5.12
CA ILE A 412 -23.89 -12.80 -4.94
C ILE A 412 -23.77 -14.30 -5.17
N TRP A 413 -22.70 -14.70 -5.84
CA TRP A 413 -22.27 -16.09 -5.95
C TRP A 413 -20.88 -16.23 -5.33
N CYS A 414 -20.67 -17.28 -4.55
CA CYS A 414 -19.39 -17.60 -3.94
C CYS A 414 -19.30 -19.11 -3.62
N ASP A 415 -18.12 -19.58 -3.23
CA ASP A 415 -17.85 -20.99 -2.96
C ASP A 415 -17.36 -21.27 -1.53
N PHE A 416 -17.37 -20.26 -0.66
CA PHE A 416 -16.84 -20.34 0.72
C PHE A 416 -17.92 -20.14 1.79
N ILE A 417 -19.19 -19.95 1.41
CA ILE A 417 -20.29 -19.75 2.37
C ILE A 417 -20.63 -21.01 3.18
N ASP A 418 -20.40 -22.18 2.59
CA ASP A 418 -20.59 -23.47 3.25
C ASP A 418 -19.27 -24.24 3.16
N PRO A 419 -18.56 -24.46 4.28
CA PRO A 419 -17.31 -25.20 4.33
C PRO A 419 -17.38 -26.64 3.78
N LYS A 420 -18.59 -27.20 3.65
CA LYS A 420 -18.81 -28.54 3.07
C LYS A 420 -19.05 -28.51 1.56
N ALA A 421 -19.49 -27.37 1.03
CA ALA A 421 -19.80 -27.17 -0.37
C ALA A 421 -18.74 -26.24 -0.99
N ASN A 422 -17.56 -26.77 -1.28
CA ASN A 422 -16.48 -26.08 -2.01
C ASN A 422 -16.81 -25.92 -3.51
N PHE A 423 -18.02 -25.50 -3.84
CA PHE A 423 -18.43 -25.24 -5.21
C PHE A 423 -19.15 -23.89 -5.31
N TYR A 424 -18.94 -23.22 -6.44
CA TYR A 424 -19.49 -21.89 -6.70
C TYR A 424 -21.02 -21.94 -6.77
N GLN A 425 -21.70 -21.23 -5.87
CA GLN A 425 -23.16 -21.26 -5.70
C GLN A 425 -23.72 -19.90 -5.27
N GLN A 426 -25.03 -19.74 -5.43
CA GLN A 426 -25.71 -18.52 -5.00
C GLN A 426 -25.79 -18.40 -3.47
N VAL A 427 -25.54 -17.19 -2.98
CA VAL A 427 -25.85 -16.77 -1.60
C VAL A 427 -27.34 -16.44 -1.49
N ASN A 428 -28.08 -17.24 -0.71
CA ASN A 428 -29.51 -17.01 -0.46
C ASN A 428 -29.75 -15.99 0.66
N GLU A 429 -28.85 -15.95 1.66
CA GLU A 429 -28.91 -15.07 2.84
C GLU A 429 -27.64 -14.21 2.88
N PRO A 430 -27.68 -12.98 2.35
CA PRO A 430 -26.52 -12.10 2.30
C PRO A 430 -25.92 -11.79 3.68
N GLU A 431 -26.72 -11.78 4.75
CA GLU A 431 -26.25 -11.52 6.12
C GLU A 431 -25.28 -12.61 6.60
N LYS A 432 -25.56 -13.87 6.27
CA LYS A 432 -24.69 -15.01 6.60
C LYS A 432 -23.32 -14.89 5.96
N LEU A 433 -23.23 -14.27 4.77
CA LEU A 433 -21.95 -14.02 4.11
C LEU A 433 -21.06 -13.09 4.95
N VAL A 434 -21.64 -12.05 5.55
CA VAL A 434 -20.90 -11.10 6.41
C VAL A 434 -20.40 -11.81 7.67
N GLU A 435 -21.22 -12.68 8.26
CA GLU A 435 -20.84 -13.49 9.44
C GLU A 435 -19.68 -14.44 9.13
N VAL A 436 -19.77 -15.20 8.03
CA VAL A 436 -18.72 -16.14 7.59
C VAL A 436 -17.40 -15.39 7.34
N LEU A 437 -17.44 -14.26 6.62
CA LEU A 437 -16.24 -13.44 6.40
C LEU A 437 -15.70 -12.84 7.70
N GLY A 438 -16.56 -12.54 8.67
CA GLY A 438 -16.17 -12.14 10.02
C GLY A 438 -15.37 -13.22 10.74
N GLY A 439 -15.81 -14.47 10.64
CA GLY A 439 -15.04 -15.63 11.10
C GLY A 439 -13.69 -15.75 10.41
N CYS A 440 -13.66 -15.69 9.07
CA CYS A 440 -12.40 -15.74 8.30
C CYS A 440 -11.42 -14.62 8.67
N LEU A 441 -11.93 -13.42 9.01
CA LEU A 441 -11.09 -12.32 9.47
C LEU A 441 -10.48 -12.59 10.85
N GLN A 442 -11.22 -13.20 11.76
CA GLN A 442 -10.71 -13.62 13.06
C GLN A 442 -9.62 -14.70 12.90
N ASP A 443 -9.85 -15.69 12.04
CA ASP A 443 -8.88 -16.73 11.72
C ASP A 443 -7.60 -16.12 11.13
N TYR A 444 -7.73 -15.22 10.16
CA TYR A 444 -6.59 -14.48 9.60
C TYR A 444 -5.83 -13.74 10.71
N ASN A 445 -6.52 -13.01 11.58
CA ASN A 445 -5.90 -12.24 12.67
C ASN A 445 -5.19 -13.12 13.70
N SER A 446 -5.63 -14.38 13.88
CA SER A 446 -4.98 -15.34 14.77
C SER A 446 -3.66 -15.89 14.20
N MET A 447 -3.55 -15.98 12.87
CA MET A 447 -2.37 -16.51 12.17
C MET A 447 -1.38 -15.41 11.76
N ALA A 448 -1.88 -14.21 11.48
CA ALA A 448 -1.08 -13.11 10.98
C ALA A 448 -0.22 -12.47 12.08
N LYS A 449 1.03 -12.14 11.74
CA LYS A 449 1.91 -11.35 12.65
C LYS A 449 1.36 -9.97 12.96
N ARG A 450 0.58 -9.40 12.03
CA ARG A 450 -0.09 -8.11 12.17
C ARG A 450 -1.55 -8.28 11.74
N GLY A 451 -2.44 -8.25 12.71
CA GLY A 451 -3.88 -8.31 12.46
C GLY A 451 -4.40 -7.08 11.69
N MET A 452 -5.53 -7.27 11.01
CA MET A 452 -6.32 -6.24 10.36
C MET A 452 -7.61 -6.02 11.15
N ASP A 453 -7.87 -4.78 11.58
CA ASP A 453 -9.14 -4.39 12.19
C ASP A 453 -10.07 -3.85 11.10
N LEU A 454 -10.84 -4.75 10.48
CA LEU A 454 -11.76 -4.43 9.39
C LEU A 454 -13.20 -4.56 9.84
N VAL A 455 -13.98 -3.51 9.60
CA VAL A 455 -15.43 -3.56 9.76
C VAL A 455 -16.05 -4.12 8.49
N LEU A 456 -16.60 -5.34 8.58
CA LEU A 456 -17.27 -5.98 7.46
C LEU A 456 -18.74 -5.58 7.42
N PHE A 457 -19.13 -4.97 6.32
CA PHE A 457 -20.53 -4.65 5.95
C PHE A 457 -20.83 -5.23 4.56
N MET A 458 -22.10 -5.20 4.14
CA MET A 458 -22.55 -5.87 2.92
C MET A 458 -21.71 -5.53 1.66
N ALA A 459 -21.42 -4.24 1.43
CA ALA A 459 -20.59 -3.84 0.28
C ALA A 459 -19.14 -4.30 0.40
N ALA A 460 -18.55 -4.36 1.60
CA ALA A 460 -17.23 -4.95 1.80
C ALA A 460 -17.25 -6.47 1.49
N ALA A 461 -18.31 -7.18 1.91
CA ALA A 461 -18.50 -8.59 1.61
C ALA A 461 -18.67 -8.87 0.10
N GLN A 462 -19.34 -7.97 -0.63
CA GLN A 462 -19.42 -8.03 -2.10
C GLN A 462 -18.04 -7.93 -2.74
N HIS A 463 -17.24 -6.92 -2.38
CA HIS A 463 -15.89 -6.74 -2.92
C HIS A 463 -14.98 -7.95 -2.61
N VAL A 464 -15.03 -8.47 -1.38
CA VAL A 464 -14.26 -9.69 -1.02
C VAL A 464 -14.70 -10.87 -1.89
N SER A 465 -16.01 -11.11 -2.03
CA SER A 465 -16.54 -12.21 -2.85
C SER A 465 -16.13 -12.07 -4.32
N GLN A 466 -16.12 -10.84 -4.85
CA GLN A 466 -15.67 -10.55 -6.21
C GLN A 466 -14.19 -10.81 -6.40
N ILE A 467 -13.35 -10.38 -5.46
CA ILE A 467 -11.91 -10.64 -5.52
C ILE A 467 -11.66 -12.15 -5.46
N VAL A 468 -12.30 -12.88 -4.54
CA VAL A 468 -12.20 -14.36 -4.46
C VAL A 468 -12.63 -15.01 -5.77
N ARG A 469 -13.72 -14.58 -6.38
CA ARG A 469 -14.18 -15.08 -7.70
C ARG A 469 -13.09 -14.89 -8.77
N VAL A 470 -12.41 -13.75 -8.79
CA VAL A 470 -11.31 -13.50 -9.74
C VAL A 470 -10.10 -14.37 -9.43
N LEU A 471 -9.70 -14.47 -8.16
CA LEU A 471 -8.54 -15.27 -7.72
C LEU A 471 -8.71 -16.77 -8.01
N LYS A 472 -9.93 -17.30 -7.90
CA LYS A 472 -10.20 -18.71 -8.24
C LYS A 472 -10.40 -18.96 -9.73
N THR A 473 -10.46 -17.91 -10.55
CA THR A 473 -10.50 -18.06 -12.01
C THR A 473 -9.07 -18.22 -12.54
N PRO A 474 -8.79 -19.24 -13.37
CA PRO A 474 -7.47 -19.37 -14.01
C PRO A 474 -7.11 -18.11 -14.80
N LEU A 475 -5.86 -17.64 -14.67
CA LEU A 475 -5.38 -16.38 -15.28
C LEU A 475 -6.16 -15.13 -14.81
N GLY A 476 -6.85 -15.24 -13.68
CA GLY A 476 -7.67 -14.18 -13.11
C GLY A 476 -6.81 -13.12 -12.41
N ASN A 477 -6.84 -11.91 -12.94
CA ASN A 477 -6.16 -10.75 -12.38
C ASN A 477 -7.18 -9.65 -12.06
N CYS A 478 -6.92 -8.81 -11.06
CA CYS A 478 -7.86 -7.82 -10.58
C CYS A 478 -7.26 -6.41 -10.54
N LEU A 479 -8.05 -5.42 -10.94
CA LEU A 479 -7.73 -4.00 -10.83
C LEU A 479 -8.77 -3.33 -9.94
N LEU A 480 -8.41 -3.11 -8.67
CA LEU A 480 -9.22 -2.45 -7.66
C LEU A 480 -9.04 -0.94 -7.75
N VAL A 481 -10.08 -0.23 -8.14
CA VAL A 481 -10.04 1.23 -8.32
C VAL A 481 -10.89 1.90 -7.26
N GLY A 482 -10.30 2.82 -6.49
CA GLY A 482 -11.03 3.49 -5.43
C GLY A 482 -10.24 4.60 -4.75
N VAL A 483 -10.91 5.46 -4.01
CA VAL A 483 -10.24 6.52 -3.24
C VAL A 483 -9.37 5.93 -2.12
N GLY A 484 -8.45 6.72 -1.55
CA GLY A 484 -7.70 6.32 -0.37
C GLY A 484 -8.63 5.94 0.78
N GLY A 485 -8.27 4.93 1.58
CA GLY A 485 -9.09 4.49 2.73
C GLY A 485 -10.30 3.62 2.39
N SER A 486 -10.60 3.36 1.12
CA SER A 486 -11.74 2.52 0.68
C SER A 486 -11.65 1.03 1.09
N GLY A 487 -10.51 0.58 1.61
CA GLY A 487 -10.31 -0.81 2.05
C GLY A 487 -9.73 -1.75 0.99
N ARG A 488 -9.43 -1.28 -0.23
CA ARG A 488 -8.90 -2.09 -1.36
C ARG A 488 -7.79 -3.08 -0.96
N LYS A 489 -6.72 -2.58 -0.32
CA LYS A 489 -5.58 -3.40 0.10
C LYS A 489 -6.00 -4.46 1.13
N SER A 490 -6.77 -4.06 2.14
CA SER A 490 -7.15 -4.92 3.25
C SER A 490 -8.17 -5.99 2.84
N LEU A 491 -9.16 -5.62 2.01
CA LEU A 491 -10.13 -6.57 1.46
C LEU A 491 -9.47 -7.53 0.47
N ALA A 492 -8.51 -7.09 -0.35
CA ALA A 492 -7.72 -7.98 -1.19
C ALA A 492 -6.91 -8.99 -0.38
N THR A 493 -6.33 -8.56 0.75
CA THR A 493 -5.57 -9.44 1.65
C THR A 493 -6.48 -10.48 2.28
N LEU A 494 -7.66 -10.06 2.76
CA LEU A 494 -8.68 -10.98 3.30
C LEU A 494 -9.17 -11.96 2.23
N ALA A 495 -9.48 -11.47 1.02
CA ALA A 495 -9.92 -12.31 -0.09
C ALA A 495 -8.86 -13.35 -0.49
N THR A 496 -7.58 -12.98 -0.45
CA THR A 496 -6.46 -13.91 -0.70
C THR A 496 -6.44 -15.03 0.34
N PHE A 497 -6.65 -14.69 1.61
CA PHE A 497 -6.74 -15.68 2.69
C PHE A 497 -7.96 -16.60 2.52
N VAL A 498 -9.13 -16.04 2.19
CA VAL A 498 -10.36 -16.82 1.92
C VAL A 498 -10.20 -17.73 0.70
N ALA A 499 -9.41 -17.31 -0.29
CA ALA A 499 -9.07 -18.14 -1.45
C ALA A 499 -8.00 -19.22 -1.15
N GLU A 500 -7.48 -19.29 0.08
CA GLU A 500 -6.39 -20.20 0.50
C GLU A 500 -5.08 -20.00 -0.28
N GLN A 501 -4.84 -18.79 -0.77
CA GLN A 501 -3.65 -18.44 -1.55
C GLN A 501 -2.61 -17.71 -0.69
N GLU A 502 -1.34 -17.80 -1.08
CA GLU A 502 -0.26 -17.07 -0.39
C GLU A 502 -0.28 -15.60 -0.80
N SER A 503 -0.28 -14.66 0.15
CA SER A 503 -0.18 -13.24 -0.16
C SER A 503 1.29 -12.83 -0.31
N PHE A 504 1.61 -12.15 -1.42
CA PHE A 504 2.91 -11.56 -1.67
C PHE A 504 2.75 -10.05 -1.89
N ALA A 505 3.38 -9.26 -1.04
CA ALA A 505 3.40 -7.80 -1.16
C ALA A 505 4.84 -7.30 -1.00
N ILE A 506 5.22 -6.31 -1.78
CA ILE A 506 6.55 -5.70 -1.68
C ILE A 506 6.64 -4.73 -0.51
N GLU A 507 7.82 -4.63 0.08
CA GLU A 507 8.12 -3.68 1.16
C GLU A 507 9.11 -2.63 0.66
N ILE A 508 8.60 -1.43 0.38
CA ILE A 508 9.42 -0.35 -0.18
C ILE A 508 10.14 0.40 0.92
N THR A 509 11.47 0.37 0.85
CA THR A 509 12.36 1.25 1.61
C THR A 509 12.70 2.50 0.79
N LYS A 510 13.28 3.53 1.41
CA LYS A 510 13.69 4.76 0.69
C LYS A 510 14.71 4.51 -0.42
N SER A 511 15.47 3.42 -0.33
CA SER A 511 16.50 3.03 -1.30
C SER A 511 16.04 1.95 -2.28
N TYR A 512 14.76 1.53 -2.22
CA TYR A 512 14.23 0.47 -3.07
C TYR A 512 14.35 0.86 -4.55
N GLY A 513 15.14 0.08 -5.29
CA GLY A 513 15.44 0.31 -6.70
C GLY A 513 14.95 -0.80 -7.62
N MET A 514 15.38 -0.76 -8.89
CA MET A 514 15.04 -1.79 -9.88
C MET A 514 15.65 -3.15 -9.54
N ASN A 515 16.82 -3.19 -8.90
CA ASN A 515 17.46 -4.45 -8.52
C ASN A 515 16.65 -5.18 -7.43
N ASP A 516 16.20 -4.45 -6.40
CA ASP A 516 15.35 -5.00 -5.33
C ASP A 516 14.02 -5.52 -5.90
N TRP A 517 13.44 -4.77 -6.84
CA TRP A 517 12.25 -5.16 -7.59
C TRP A 517 12.46 -6.46 -8.38
N HIS A 518 13.58 -6.58 -9.10
CA HIS A 518 13.91 -7.81 -9.82
C HIS A 518 14.09 -9.00 -8.86
N ASP A 519 14.72 -8.80 -7.70
CA ASP A 519 14.89 -9.86 -6.71
C ASP A 519 13.57 -10.27 -6.03
N ASP A 520 12.64 -9.33 -5.82
CA ASP A 520 11.26 -9.63 -5.40
C ASP A 520 10.50 -10.43 -6.47
N LEU A 521 10.57 -10.01 -7.74
CA LEU A 521 9.91 -10.72 -8.84
C LEU A 521 10.47 -12.12 -9.06
N LYS A 522 11.79 -12.32 -8.92
CA LYS A 522 12.41 -13.65 -8.96
C LYS A 522 11.84 -14.56 -7.88
N ARG A 523 11.79 -14.07 -6.63
CA ARG A 523 11.23 -14.82 -5.50
C ARG A 523 9.76 -15.17 -5.72
N LEU A 524 8.98 -14.22 -6.22
CA LEU A 524 7.58 -14.42 -6.57
C LEU A 524 7.43 -15.52 -7.63
N LEU A 525 8.11 -15.39 -8.77
CA LEU A 525 7.99 -16.33 -9.89
C LEU A 525 8.50 -17.73 -9.55
N ILE A 526 9.57 -17.85 -8.76
CA ILE A 526 10.08 -19.15 -8.29
C ILE A 526 9.06 -19.84 -7.36
N ARG A 527 8.35 -19.09 -6.48
CA ARG A 527 7.27 -19.66 -5.67
C ARG A 527 6.11 -20.16 -6.54
N CYS A 528 5.70 -19.38 -7.54
CA CYS A 528 4.58 -19.75 -8.42
C CYS A 528 4.91 -20.91 -9.36
N GLY A 529 6.01 -20.80 -10.12
CA GLY A 529 6.35 -21.74 -11.18
C GLY A 529 7.22 -22.91 -10.72
N GLY A 530 8.16 -22.65 -9.80
CA GLY A 530 9.11 -23.65 -9.30
C GLY A 530 8.54 -24.52 -8.18
N MET A 531 7.84 -23.90 -7.22
CA MET A 531 7.23 -24.60 -6.07
C MET A 531 5.75 -24.93 -6.28
N GLN A 532 5.14 -24.49 -7.40
CA GLN A 532 3.72 -24.68 -7.72
C GLN A 532 2.74 -24.20 -6.63
N LYS A 533 3.08 -23.09 -5.96
CA LYS A 533 2.18 -22.46 -5.01
C LYS A 533 1.31 -21.41 -5.69
N GLU A 534 0.03 -21.37 -5.34
CA GLU A 534 -0.86 -20.28 -5.73
C GLU A 534 -0.54 -19.03 -4.91
N VAL A 535 -0.18 -17.94 -5.59
CA VAL A 535 0.26 -16.69 -4.97
C VAL A 535 -0.52 -15.52 -5.54
N CYS A 536 -1.05 -14.68 -4.65
CA CYS A 536 -1.63 -13.40 -4.97
C CYS A 536 -0.59 -12.28 -4.76
N PHE A 537 -0.17 -11.65 -5.86
CA PHE A 537 0.71 -10.49 -5.85
C PHE A 537 -0.10 -9.19 -5.72
N LEU A 538 0.00 -8.53 -4.57
CA LEU A 538 -0.72 -7.29 -4.27
C LEU A 538 0.18 -6.06 -4.47
N LEU A 539 -0.13 -5.25 -5.48
CA LEU A 539 0.60 -4.02 -5.82
C LEU A 539 -0.29 -2.77 -5.70
N PRO A 540 -0.27 -2.05 -4.56
CA PRO A 540 -0.92 -0.76 -4.41
C PRO A 540 -0.15 0.37 -5.11
N ASP A 541 -0.87 1.40 -5.54
CA ASP A 541 -0.31 2.59 -6.19
C ASP A 541 0.72 3.36 -5.36
N THR A 542 0.57 3.37 -4.03
CA THR A 542 1.53 3.97 -3.09
C THR A 542 2.89 3.30 -3.12
N GLN A 543 2.98 2.07 -3.64
CA GLN A 543 4.22 1.33 -3.81
C GLN A 543 4.81 1.46 -5.23
N ILE A 544 4.24 2.30 -6.10
CA ILE A 544 4.81 2.51 -7.44
C ILE A 544 5.76 3.71 -7.38
N ALA A 545 7.02 3.43 -7.05
CA ALA A 545 8.09 4.44 -7.05
C ALA A 545 8.60 4.77 -8.46
N ASN A 546 8.59 3.78 -9.36
CA ASN A 546 9.00 3.92 -10.76
C ASN A 546 7.94 3.32 -11.70
N GLU A 547 7.65 3.99 -12.81
CA GLU A 547 6.69 3.51 -13.81
C GLU A 547 7.13 2.21 -14.49
N ASN A 548 8.44 1.89 -14.47
CA ASN A 548 8.95 0.61 -14.97
C ASN A 548 8.39 -0.60 -14.20
N PHE A 549 8.00 -0.44 -12.93
CA PHE A 549 7.35 -1.52 -12.18
C PHE A 549 6.02 -1.92 -12.83
N VAL A 550 5.28 -0.93 -13.35
CA VAL A 550 4.01 -1.15 -14.05
C VAL A 550 4.25 -1.76 -15.44
N GLU A 551 5.35 -1.40 -16.11
CA GLU A 551 5.76 -2.03 -17.38
C GLU A 551 6.03 -3.52 -17.19
N GLU A 552 6.86 -3.90 -16.21
CA GLU A 552 7.19 -5.31 -15.96
C GLU A 552 5.96 -6.10 -15.47
N THR A 553 5.11 -5.47 -14.64
CA THR A 553 3.81 -6.04 -14.26
C THR A 553 2.90 -6.24 -15.47
N SER A 554 2.89 -5.32 -16.43
CA SER A 554 2.18 -5.47 -17.71
C SER A 554 2.76 -6.62 -18.54
N GLY A 555 4.08 -6.82 -18.52
CA GLY A 555 4.74 -7.99 -19.11
C GLY A 555 4.24 -9.30 -18.50
N LEU A 556 4.15 -9.37 -17.17
CA LEU A 556 3.59 -10.52 -16.44
C LEU A 556 2.12 -10.77 -16.80
N LEU A 557 1.30 -9.73 -16.89
CA LEU A 557 -0.13 -9.84 -17.25
C LEU A 557 -0.37 -10.37 -18.68
N ASN A 558 0.56 -10.13 -19.61
CA ASN A 558 0.41 -10.56 -21.00
C ASN A 558 1.10 -11.90 -21.29
N ASN A 559 2.33 -12.06 -20.81
CA ASN A 559 3.22 -13.16 -21.19
C ASN A 559 3.59 -14.08 -20.02
N GLY A 560 3.31 -13.69 -18.76
CA GLY A 560 3.71 -14.45 -17.58
C GLY A 560 5.21 -14.49 -17.30
N GLU A 561 6.02 -13.73 -18.05
CA GLU A 561 7.46 -13.61 -17.85
C GLU A 561 7.94 -12.16 -17.96
N VAL A 562 9.02 -11.85 -17.25
CA VAL A 562 9.82 -10.63 -17.46
C VAL A 562 11.10 -11.02 -18.20
N PRO A 563 11.35 -10.47 -19.41
CA PRO A 563 12.51 -10.85 -20.19
C PRO A 563 13.83 -10.55 -19.47
N ASN A 564 14.81 -11.46 -19.59
CA ASN A 564 16.15 -11.33 -19.01
C ASN A 564 16.19 -11.11 -17.49
N LEU A 565 15.13 -11.49 -16.76
CA LEU A 565 15.09 -11.42 -15.30
C LEU A 565 16.04 -12.43 -14.67
N PHE A 566 16.02 -13.68 -15.13
CA PHE A 566 16.78 -14.79 -14.55
C PHE A 566 18.21 -14.87 -15.11
N ASN A 567 19.19 -14.89 -14.21
CA ASN A 567 20.59 -15.14 -14.56
C ASN A 567 20.84 -16.65 -14.79
N VAL A 568 22.09 -17.04 -15.06
CA VAL A 568 22.43 -18.46 -15.35
C VAL A 568 22.22 -19.36 -14.12
N GLU A 569 22.49 -18.86 -12.92
CA GLU A 569 22.32 -19.57 -11.65
C GLU A 569 20.84 -19.78 -11.34
N ASP A 570 20.03 -18.73 -11.49
CA ASP A 570 18.57 -18.76 -11.34
C ASP A 570 17.95 -19.78 -12.30
N LYS A 571 18.40 -19.82 -13.56
CA LYS A 571 17.93 -20.80 -14.55
C LYS A 571 18.30 -22.23 -14.15
N ALA A 572 19.49 -22.45 -13.60
CA ALA A 572 19.88 -23.78 -13.10
C ALA A 572 18.98 -24.23 -11.96
N GLN A 573 18.66 -23.33 -11.02
CA GLN A 573 17.72 -23.58 -9.93
C GLN A 573 16.30 -23.92 -10.45
N ILE A 574 15.80 -23.16 -11.43
CA ILE A 574 14.48 -23.43 -12.05
C ILE A 574 14.47 -24.80 -12.72
N LEU A 575 15.52 -25.14 -13.46
CA LEU A 575 15.63 -26.45 -14.10
C LEU A 575 15.64 -27.58 -13.06
N GLU A 576 16.36 -27.44 -11.96
CA GLU A 576 16.37 -28.43 -10.88
C GLU A 576 14.98 -28.66 -10.29
N LEU A 577 14.23 -27.58 -10.00
CA LEU A 577 12.88 -27.66 -9.44
C LEU A 577 11.87 -28.23 -10.44
N CYS A 578 11.90 -27.79 -11.70
CA CYS A 578 10.84 -28.06 -12.66
C CYS A 578 11.04 -29.34 -13.49
N THR A 579 12.26 -29.86 -13.64
CA THR A 579 12.56 -30.97 -14.57
C THR A 579 11.72 -32.22 -14.27
N ALA A 580 11.64 -32.63 -13.00
CA ALA A 580 10.87 -33.83 -12.61
C ALA A 580 9.36 -33.66 -12.85
N MET A 581 8.84 -32.43 -12.73
CA MET A 581 7.43 -32.12 -12.96
C MET A 581 7.11 -32.02 -14.45
N ALA A 582 7.95 -31.34 -15.21
CA ALA A 582 7.83 -31.22 -16.67
C ALA A 582 7.91 -32.59 -17.37
N ALA A 583 8.77 -33.49 -16.88
CA ALA A 583 8.89 -34.85 -17.41
C ALA A 583 7.59 -35.67 -17.26
N LYS A 584 6.77 -35.42 -16.22
CA LYS A 584 5.45 -36.07 -16.06
C LYS A 584 4.46 -35.65 -17.15
N GLU A 585 4.60 -34.45 -17.69
CA GLU A 585 3.83 -33.95 -18.83
C GLU A 585 4.48 -34.25 -20.19
N GLY A 586 5.53 -35.07 -20.20
CA GLY A 586 6.24 -35.47 -21.42
C GLY A 586 7.09 -34.36 -22.06
N ARG A 587 7.47 -33.33 -21.29
CA ARG A 587 8.34 -32.23 -21.74
C ARG A 587 9.78 -32.49 -21.30
N PHE A 588 10.72 -32.44 -22.24
CA PHE A 588 12.11 -32.81 -22.02
C PHE A 588 13.08 -31.73 -22.53
N GLY A 589 14.14 -31.50 -21.74
CA GLY A 589 15.21 -30.57 -22.10
C GLY A 589 14.98 -29.12 -21.62
N PRO A 590 16.05 -28.30 -21.55
CA PRO A 590 16.03 -27.05 -20.79
C PRO A 590 15.01 -26.01 -21.29
N ALA A 591 14.85 -25.88 -22.61
CA ALA A 591 13.91 -24.91 -23.18
C ALA A 591 12.44 -25.28 -22.91
N GLU A 592 12.11 -26.57 -22.96
CA GLU A 592 10.75 -27.05 -22.68
C GLU A 592 10.41 -26.96 -21.18
N VAL A 593 11.39 -27.21 -20.31
CA VAL A 593 11.25 -27.04 -18.85
C VAL A 593 11.03 -25.56 -18.50
N MET A 594 11.73 -24.63 -19.15
CA MET A 594 11.49 -23.19 -18.95
C MET A 594 10.11 -22.76 -19.47
N ALA A 595 9.66 -23.29 -20.60
CA ALA A 595 8.30 -23.03 -21.09
C ALA A 595 7.24 -23.57 -20.12
N PHE A 596 7.46 -24.75 -19.54
CA PHE A 596 6.62 -25.30 -18.48
C PHE A 596 6.61 -24.40 -17.24
N PHE A 597 7.77 -23.91 -16.79
CA PHE A 597 7.86 -22.97 -15.68
C PHE A 597 7.01 -21.71 -15.90
N ILE A 598 7.07 -21.12 -17.09
CA ILE A 598 6.27 -19.92 -17.44
C ILE A 598 4.77 -20.24 -17.41
N GLU A 599 4.34 -21.39 -17.92
CA GLU A 599 2.95 -21.83 -17.87
C GLU A 599 2.46 -22.02 -16.42
N GLN A 600 3.29 -22.60 -15.55
CA GLN A 600 2.98 -22.72 -14.12
C GLN A 600 2.94 -21.36 -13.43
N CYS A 601 3.84 -20.42 -13.78
CA CYS A 601 3.77 -19.04 -13.31
C CYS A 601 2.44 -18.40 -13.70
N GLN A 602 2.02 -18.49 -14.95
CA GLN A 602 0.74 -17.94 -15.41
C GLN A 602 -0.45 -18.54 -14.66
N LYS A 603 -0.45 -19.85 -14.45
CA LYS A 603 -1.53 -20.57 -13.79
C LYS A 603 -1.67 -20.19 -12.31
N ASN A 604 -0.56 -20.06 -11.60
CA ASN A 604 -0.54 -19.93 -10.14
C ASN A 604 -0.35 -18.48 -9.66
N LEU A 605 0.01 -17.55 -10.54
CA LEU A 605 0.17 -16.13 -10.20
C LEU A 605 -1.12 -15.35 -10.47
N HIS A 606 -1.65 -14.74 -9.42
CA HIS A 606 -2.76 -13.79 -9.52
C HIS A 606 -2.28 -12.40 -9.13
N ILE A 607 -2.48 -11.41 -10.00
CA ILE A 607 -2.04 -10.03 -9.75
C ILE A 607 -3.25 -9.18 -9.35
N VAL A 608 -3.16 -8.54 -8.19
CA VAL A 608 -4.15 -7.58 -7.68
C VAL A 608 -3.53 -6.19 -7.61
N LEU A 609 -4.03 -5.28 -8.42
CA LEU A 609 -3.57 -3.91 -8.51
C LEU A 609 -4.55 -2.99 -7.78
N ALA A 610 -4.09 -2.20 -6.81
CA ALA A 610 -4.95 -1.29 -6.06
C ALA A 610 -4.63 0.17 -6.39
N PHE A 611 -5.32 0.76 -7.38
CA PHE A 611 -5.03 2.10 -7.90
C PHE A 611 -6.07 3.16 -7.55
N SER A 612 -5.63 4.36 -7.19
CA SER A 612 -6.51 5.50 -6.96
C SER A 612 -6.91 6.15 -8.27
N PRO A 613 -8.21 6.44 -8.51
CA PRO A 613 -8.65 7.20 -9.67
C PRO A 613 -8.37 8.71 -9.53
N ILE A 614 -7.88 9.16 -8.37
CA ILE A 614 -7.56 10.56 -8.09
C ILE A 614 -6.28 10.96 -8.83
N GLY A 615 -6.32 12.11 -9.48
CA GLY A 615 -5.20 12.66 -10.25
C GLY A 615 -5.08 12.07 -11.66
N GLU A 616 -3.99 12.42 -12.35
CA GLU A 616 -3.77 12.03 -13.74
C GLU A 616 -3.05 10.68 -13.90
N ALA A 617 -2.36 10.21 -12.85
CA ALA A 617 -1.48 9.04 -12.92
C ALA A 617 -2.22 7.78 -13.37
N PHE A 618 -3.41 7.52 -12.81
CA PHE A 618 -4.25 6.38 -13.20
C PHE A 618 -4.61 6.41 -14.69
N ARG A 619 -5.11 7.55 -15.17
CA ARG A 619 -5.50 7.72 -16.59
C ARG A 619 -4.29 7.56 -17.52
N ARG A 620 -3.13 8.08 -17.11
CA ARG A 620 -1.87 7.95 -17.85
C ARG A 620 -1.45 6.48 -17.93
N ARG A 621 -1.45 5.75 -16.81
CA ARG A 621 -1.11 4.32 -16.74
C ARG A 621 -2.03 3.45 -17.58
N VAL A 622 -3.35 3.66 -17.50
CA VAL A 622 -4.33 2.93 -18.33
C VAL A 622 -4.08 3.14 -19.84
N ARG A 623 -3.65 4.34 -20.25
CA ARG A 623 -3.30 4.62 -21.65
C ARG A 623 -1.95 4.02 -22.07
N MET A 624 -0.94 4.08 -21.19
CA MET A 624 0.41 3.55 -21.47
C MET A 624 0.43 2.02 -21.45
N PHE A 625 -0.38 1.40 -20.58
CA PHE A 625 -0.42 -0.03 -20.32
C PHE A 625 -1.85 -0.58 -20.49
N PRO A 626 -2.30 -0.84 -21.73
CA PRO A 626 -3.64 -1.36 -22.00
C PRO A 626 -3.94 -2.73 -21.35
N SER A 627 -2.89 -3.50 -21.04
CA SER A 627 -2.98 -4.77 -20.30
C SER A 627 -3.68 -4.63 -18.95
N LEU A 628 -3.55 -3.48 -18.28
CA LEU A 628 -4.21 -3.20 -17.00
C LEU A 628 -5.73 -3.31 -17.08
N VAL A 629 -6.33 -2.95 -18.22
CA VAL A 629 -7.78 -3.04 -18.43
C VAL A 629 -8.14 -4.33 -19.17
N ASN A 630 -7.30 -4.76 -20.12
CA ASN A 630 -7.60 -5.92 -20.95
C ASN A 630 -7.37 -7.26 -20.25
N CYS A 631 -6.43 -7.35 -19.30
CA CYS A 631 -6.11 -8.59 -18.59
C CYS A 631 -6.75 -8.64 -17.20
N CYS A 632 -6.97 -7.51 -16.54
CA CYS A 632 -7.60 -7.47 -15.23
C CYS A 632 -9.12 -7.28 -15.30
N THR A 633 -9.85 -7.90 -14.37
CA THR A 633 -11.24 -7.55 -14.05
C THR A 633 -11.22 -6.32 -13.16
N ILE A 634 -11.99 -5.30 -13.52
CA ILE A 634 -12.06 -4.04 -12.77
C ILE A 634 -13.14 -4.15 -11.70
N ASP A 635 -12.77 -3.84 -10.46
CA ASP A 635 -13.70 -3.66 -9.35
C ASP A 635 -13.60 -2.20 -8.88
N TRP A 636 -14.71 -1.46 -9.01
CA TRP A 636 -14.79 -0.07 -8.62
C TRP A 636 -15.34 0.10 -7.21
N PHE A 637 -14.49 0.55 -6.30
CA PHE A 637 -14.83 0.89 -4.92
C PHE A 637 -15.48 2.26 -4.89
N HIS A 638 -16.81 2.26 -4.89
CA HIS A 638 -17.63 3.45 -4.73
C HIS A 638 -17.55 4.03 -3.31
N GLU A 639 -18.08 5.25 -3.16
CA GLU A 639 -18.29 5.88 -1.87
C GLU A 639 -19.15 4.99 -0.97
N TRP A 640 -18.83 4.99 0.33
CA TRP A 640 -19.56 4.18 1.30
C TRP A 640 -21.03 4.60 1.39
N PRO A 641 -21.98 3.66 1.23
CA PRO A 641 -23.39 3.97 1.41
C PRO A 641 -23.69 4.26 2.88
N ASP A 642 -24.85 4.87 3.15
CA ASP A 642 -25.29 5.24 4.50
C ASP A 642 -25.20 4.09 5.50
N GLN A 643 -25.61 2.89 5.08
CA GLN A 643 -25.57 1.67 5.90
C GLN A 643 -24.13 1.30 6.30
N ALA A 644 -23.15 1.52 5.41
CA ALA A 644 -21.75 1.27 5.70
C ALA A 644 -21.22 2.31 6.71
N LEU A 645 -21.54 3.60 6.53
CA LEU A 645 -21.17 4.65 7.47
C LEU A 645 -21.74 4.39 8.88
N GLN A 646 -23.02 3.99 8.95
CA GLN A 646 -23.67 3.62 10.21
C GLN A 646 -23.01 2.40 10.87
N SER A 647 -22.70 1.34 10.09
CA SER A 647 -22.07 0.13 10.61
C SER A 647 -20.68 0.40 11.18
N VAL A 648 -19.89 1.21 10.47
CA VAL A 648 -18.55 1.64 10.90
C VAL A 648 -18.64 2.48 12.18
N ALA A 649 -19.49 3.50 12.21
CA ALA A 649 -19.65 4.33 13.41
C ALA A 649 -20.14 3.53 14.62
N ASN A 650 -21.11 2.62 14.44
CA ASN A 650 -21.57 1.74 15.52
C ASN A 650 -20.42 0.88 16.06
N TYR A 651 -19.63 0.25 15.19
CA TYR A 651 -18.51 -0.60 15.62
C TYR A 651 -17.50 0.18 16.48
N PHE A 652 -17.06 1.36 16.02
CA PHE A 652 -16.04 2.14 16.72
C PHE A 652 -16.55 2.84 17.99
N LEU A 653 -17.83 3.22 18.06
CA LEU A 653 -18.41 3.95 19.19
C LEU A 653 -19.01 3.05 20.28
N THR A 654 -19.29 1.78 19.97
CA THR A 654 -19.80 0.81 20.97
C THR A 654 -18.81 0.61 22.12
N SER A 655 -17.50 0.72 21.85
CA SER A 655 -16.45 0.59 22.88
C SER A 655 -16.50 1.69 23.95
N GLU A 656 -17.18 2.82 23.70
CA GLU A 656 -17.19 3.99 24.58
C GLU A 656 -18.23 3.92 25.71
N GLY A 657 -19.01 2.83 25.81
CA GLY A 657 -19.98 2.62 26.89
C GLY A 657 -21.09 3.67 26.93
N LEU A 658 -21.47 4.23 25.77
CA LEU A 658 -22.57 5.20 25.65
C LEU A 658 -23.93 4.49 25.82
N GLU A 659 -24.91 5.20 26.38
CA GLU A 659 -26.29 4.70 26.45
C GLU A 659 -26.82 4.41 25.03
N PRO A 660 -27.53 3.29 24.78
CA PRO A 660 -27.92 2.87 23.42
C PRO A 660 -28.68 3.94 22.62
N LYS A 661 -29.54 4.72 23.29
CA LYS A 661 -30.29 5.80 22.66
C LYS A 661 -29.39 6.96 22.23
N VAL A 662 -28.42 7.31 23.07
CA VAL A 662 -27.42 8.35 22.79
C VAL A 662 -26.47 7.89 21.70
N LEU A 663 -26.00 6.64 21.76
CA LEU A 663 -25.13 6.04 20.75
C LEU A 663 -25.77 6.13 19.36
N LYS A 664 -27.04 5.74 19.23
CA LYS A 664 -27.77 5.85 17.95
C LYS A 664 -27.82 7.30 17.44
N GLY A 665 -28.12 8.25 18.33
CA GLY A 665 -28.14 9.67 17.97
C GLY A 665 -26.78 10.19 17.50
N VAL A 666 -25.68 9.81 18.17
CA VAL A 666 -24.32 10.19 17.78
C VAL A 666 -23.96 9.58 16.41
N VAL A 667 -24.28 8.31 16.18
CA VAL A 667 -24.05 7.63 14.89
C VAL A 667 -24.80 8.34 13.76
N ASP A 668 -26.07 8.69 13.97
CA ASP A 668 -26.86 9.42 12.98
C ASP A 668 -26.26 10.81 12.65
N VAL A 669 -25.74 11.51 13.66
CA VAL A 669 -25.04 12.79 13.48
C VAL A 669 -23.74 12.61 12.68
N CYS A 670 -22.93 11.59 12.98
CA CYS A 670 -21.71 11.31 12.21
C CYS A 670 -22.01 11.06 10.73
N VAL A 671 -23.06 10.28 10.44
CA VAL A 671 -23.48 10.02 9.04
C VAL A 671 -24.00 11.30 8.38
N ALA A 672 -24.80 12.11 9.09
CA ALA A 672 -25.31 13.38 8.58
C ALA A 672 -24.18 14.38 8.26
N MET A 673 -23.16 14.47 9.12
CA MET A 673 -21.98 15.30 8.88
C MET A 673 -21.26 14.87 7.59
N GLN A 674 -21.03 13.57 7.41
CA GLN A 674 -20.36 13.06 6.21
C GLN A 674 -21.14 13.39 4.92
N LYS A 675 -22.47 13.20 4.93
CA LYS A 675 -23.35 13.58 3.81
C LYS A 675 -23.31 15.08 3.50
N ALA A 676 -23.31 15.92 4.53
CA ALA A 676 -23.20 17.35 4.37
C ALA A 676 -21.88 17.74 3.70
N VAL A 677 -20.77 17.11 4.10
CA VAL A 677 -19.45 17.33 3.50
C VAL A 677 -19.43 16.93 2.02
N PHE A 678 -20.06 15.81 1.63
CA PHE A 678 -20.18 15.45 0.20
C PHE A 678 -20.92 16.53 -0.61
N THR A 679 -22.04 17.03 -0.09
CA THR A 679 -22.84 18.08 -0.75
C THR A 679 -22.05 19.38 -0.85
N LEU A 680 -21.31 19.73 0.20
CA LEU A 680 -20.43 20.91 0.23
C LEU A 680 -19.25 20.77 -0.73
N ALA A 681 -18.67 19.58 -0.86
CA ALA A 681 -17.59 19.32 -1.80
C ALA A 681 -18.05 19.48 -3.27
N GLU A 682 -19.24 18.99 -3.61
CA GLU A 682 -19.84 19.23 -4.93
C GLU A 682 -20.09 20.71 -5.21
N ARG A 683 -20.63 21.43 -4.21
CA ARG A 683 -20.85 22.87 -4.30
C ARG A 683 -19.53 23.63 -4.47
N PHE A 684 -18.51 23.28 -3.69
CA PHE A 684 -17.18 23.87 -3.75
C PHE A 684 -16.52 23.65 -5.12
N GLN A 685 -16.67 22.44 -5.69
CA GLN A 685 -16.20 22.17 -7.05
C GLN A 685 -16.92 23.05 -8.08
N LYS A 686 -18.24 23.20 -7.98
CA LYS A 686 -19.02 24.04 -8.92
C LYS A 686 -18.64 25.52 -8.82
N GLU A 687 -18.51 26.05 -7.61
CA GLU A 687 -18.24 27.48 -7.36
C GLU A 687 -16.78 27.86 -7.60
N VAL A 688 -15.82 27.04 -7.14
CA VAL A 688 -14.38 27.39 -7.10
C VAL A 688 -13.56 26.64 -8.16
N GLN A 689 -14.16 25.66 -8.85
CA GLN A 689 -13.48 24.80 -9.83
C GLN A 689 -12.26 24.05 -9.23
N ARG A 690 -12.30 23.79 -7.92
CA ARG A 690 -11.29 23.02 -7.19
C ARG A 690 -11.94 21.78 -6.58
N TYR A 691 -11.26 20.64 -6.70
CA TYR A 691 -11.74 19.40 -6.12
C TYR A 691 -11.34 19.30 -4.64
N TYR A 692 -12.29 18.89 -3.80
CA TYR A 692 -12.04 18.42 -2.45
C TYR A 692 -12.52 16.97 -2.36
N TYR A 693 -11.59 16.05 -2.12
CA TYR A 693 -11.90 14.62 -2.09
C TYR A 693 -12.27 14.18 -0.69
N VAL A 694 -13.49 13.70 -0.53
CA VAL A 694 -13.99 13.15 0.73
C VAL A 694 -13.63 11.67 0.78
N THR A 695 -12.80 11.26 1.75
CA THR A 695 -12.30 9.88 1.84
C THR A 695 -12.84 9.17 3.09
N PRO A 696 -13.04 7.84 3.04
CA PRO A 696 -13.38 7.05 4.22
C PRO A 696 -12.36 7.18 5.36
N THR A 697 -11.07 7.39 5.03
CA THR A 697 -10.02 7.69 6.02
C THR A 697 -10.33 8.94 6.83
N SER A 698 -10.80 10.02 6.20
CA SER A 698 -11.21 11.25 6.90
C SER A 698 -12.41 11.02 7.83
N TYR A 699 -13.31 10.09 7.48
CA TYR A 699 -14.43 9.70 8.35
C TYR A 699 -13.97 8.90 9.57
N LEU A 700 -13.02 7.98 9.39
CA LEU A 700 -12.40 7.26 10.50
C LEU A 700 -11.62 8.20 11.43
N GLU A 701 -10.91 9.19 10.87
CA GLU A 701 -10.24 10.23 11.64
C GLU A 701 -11.23 11.07 12.45
N LEU A 702 -12.38 11.45 11.88
CA LEU A 702 -13.44 12.14 12.61
C LEU A 702 -13.91 11.33 13.82
N ILE A 703 -14.16 10.03 13.65
CA ILE A 703 -14.59 9.15 14.74
C ILE A 703 -13.50 9.04 15.81
N ASN A 704 -12.25 8.82 15.41
CA ASN A 704 -11.13 8.70 16.35
C ASN A 704 -10.90 10.00 17.12
N ALA A 705 -10.95 11.16 16.45
CA ALA A 705 -10.84 12.46 17.10
C ALA A 705 -11.99 12.69 18.09
N PHE A 706 -13.21 12.26 17.75
CA PHE A 706 -14.34 12.31 18.68
C PHE A 706 -14.10 11.44 19.92
N LYS A 707 -13.61 10.21 19.74
CA LYS A 707 -13.28 9.29 20.86
C LYS A 707 -12.20 9.87 21.76
N GLU A 708 -11.11 10.38 21.19
CA GLU A 708 -10.02 11.01 21.95
C GLU A 708 -10.51 12.23 22.74
N LEU A 709 -11.29 13.11 22.10
CA LEU A 709 -11.85 14.30 22.75
C LEU A 709 -12.84 13.93 23.86
N LEU A 710 -13.69 12.93 23.63
CA LEU A 710 -14.64 12.43 24.62
C LEU A 710 -13.91 11.84 25.83
N GLY A 711 -12.89 11.02 25.60
CA GLY A 711 -12.05 10.44 26.66
C GLY A 711 -11.33 11.52 27.48
N PHE A 712 -10.75 12.51 26.80
CA PHE A 712 -10.11 13.65 27.45
C PHE A 712 -11.11 14.44 28.33
N LYS A 713 -12.28 14.78 27.78
CA LYS A 713 -13.30 15.54 28.52
C LYS A 713 -13.93 14.76 29.67
N ARG A 714 -14.16 13.45 29.50
CA ARG A 714 -14.59 12.58 30.60
C ARG A 714 -13.59 12.58 31.73
N SER A 715 -12.29 12.43 31.42
CA SER A 715 -11.22 12.46 32.41
C SER A 715 -11.11 13.81 33.13
N GLU A 716 -11.28 14.92 32.40
CA GLU A 716 -11.29 16.27 32.97
C GLU A 716 -12.44 16.45 33.96
N VAL A 717 -13.65 16.05 33.58
CA VAL A 717 -14.86 16.11 34.42
C VAL A 717 -14.75 15.16 35.61
N GLU A 718 -14.22 13.96 35.42
CA GLU A 718 -14.03 12.97 36.50
C GLU A 718 -13.02 13.47 37.54
N ARG A 719 -11.93 14.12 37.13
CA ARG A 719 -11.00 14.80 38.04
C ARG A 719 -11.67 15.93 38.81
N ALA A 720 -12.49 16.73 38.14
CA ALA A 720 -13.24 17.81 38.80
C ALA A 720 -14.24 17.24 39.83
N LYS A 721 -14.98 16.20 39.45
CA LYS A 721 -15.90 15.47 40.34
C LYS A 721 -15.17 14.89 41.54
N SER A 722 -14.05 14.19 41.33
CA SER A 722 -13.25 13.61 42.42
C SER A 722 -12.77 14.67 43.42
N ARG A 723 -12.43 15.89 42.97
CA ARG A 723 -12.11 17.00 43.89
C ARG A 723 -13.31 17.41 44.74
N TYR A 724 -14.51 17.46 44.16
CA TYR A 724 -15.73 17.75 44.91
C TYR A 724 -16.08 16.61 45.87
N ASP A 725 -15.94 15.35 45.45
CA ASP A 725 -16.16 14.18 46.30
C ASP A 725 -15.21 14.21 47.51
N VAL A 726 -13.90 14.45 47.28
CA VAL A 726 -12.92 14.63 48.38
C VAL A 726 -13.24 15.84 49.26
N GLY A 727 -13.74 16.93 48.69
CA GLY A 727 -14.18 18.10 49.43
C GLY A 727 -15.40 17.79 50.32
N LEU A 728 -16.37 17.07 49.77
CA LEU A 728 -17.58 16.64 50.47
C LEU A 728 -17.23 15.66 51.60
N ASP A 729 -16.36 14.68 51.35
CA ASP A 729 -15.87 13.74 52.35
C ASP A 729 -15.18 14.46 53.51
N LYS A 730 -14.39 15.50 53.22
CA LYS A 730 -13.79 16.35 54.26
C LYS A 730 -14.83 17.13 55.06
N ILE A 731 -15.85 17.68 54.41
CA ILE A 731 -16.94 18.38 55.11
C ILE A 731 -17.69 17.41 56.03
N ILE A 732 -18.07 16.23 55.53
CA ILE A 732 -18.76 15.20 56.31
C ILE A 732 -17.88 14.73 57.49
N SER A 733 -16.59 14.51 57.26
CA SER A 733 -15.65 14.15 58.33
C SER A 733 -15.48 15.28 59.35
N THR A 734 -15.50 16.53 58.92
CA THR A 734 -15.37 17.69 59.82
C THR A 734 -16.64 17.87 60.63
N GLU A 735 -17.82 17.70 60.03
CA GLU A 735 -19.11 17.72 60.71
C GLU A 735 -19.17 16.65 61.81
N ALA A 736 -18.72 15.43 61.51
CA ALA A 736 -18.61 14.35 62.50
C ALA A 736 -17.67 14.70 63.66
N GLN A 737 -16.51 15.30 63.38
CA GLN A 737 -15.56 15.74 64.40
C GLN A 737 -16.11 16.90 65.24
N VAL A 738 -16.78 17.88 64.62
CA VAL A 738 -17.39 19.02 65.32
C VAL A 738 -18.55 18.57 66.20
N SER A 739 -19.36 17.61 65.74
CA SER A 739 -20.40 17.00 66.57
C SER A 739 -19.80 16.31 67.79
N THR A 740 -18.68 15.59 67.62
CA THR A 740 -17.95 14.98 68.74
C THR A 740 -17.42 16.03 69.72
N MET A 741 -16.78 17.10 69.21
CA MET A 741 -16.28 18.20 70.04
C MET A 741 -17.41 18.93 70.77
N GLN A 742 -18.58 19.12 70.17
CA GLN A 742 -19.73 19.74 70.84
C GLN A 742 -20.17 18.94 72.06
N ILE A 743 -20.18 17.61 71.97
CA ILE A 743 -20.47 16.71 73.09
C ILE A 743 -19.42 16.89 74.20
N GLU A 744 -18.13 16.85 73.85
CA GLU A 744 -17.02 17.05 74.81
C GLU A 744 -17.06 18.43 75.49
N LEU A 745 -17.44 19.48 74.75
CA LEU A 745 -17.50 20.85 75.26
C LEU A 745 -18.69 21.03 76.23
N GLU A 746 -19.81 20.34 75.99
CA GLU A 746 -20.92 20.27 76.95
C GLU A 746 -20.53 19.54 78.24
N GLU A 747 -19.69 18.52 78.16
CA GLU A 747 -19.13 17.83 79.33
C GLU A 747 -18.11 18.70 80.10
N LEU A 748 -17.36 19.57 79.42
CA LEU A 748 -16.32 20.44 80.02
C LEU A 748 -16.86 21.76 80.62
N LYS A 749 -18.05 22.22 80.23
CA LYS A 749 -18.72 23.42 80.79
C LYS A 749 -18.77 23.48 82.32
N PRO A 750 -19.12 22.42 83.09
CA PRO A 750 -19.11 22.46 84.55
C PRO A 750 -17.71 22.66 85.14
N THR A 751 -16.67 22.11 84.51
CA THR A 751 -15.27 22.21 84.95
C THR A 751 -14.73 23.64 84.79
N LEU A 752 -15.11 24.33 83.71
CA LEU A 752 -14.72 25.72 83.42
C LEU A 752 -15.31 26.72 84.41
N LYS A 753 -16.56 26.54 84.85
CA LYS A 753 -17.18 27.37 85.90
C LYS A 753 -16.38 27.33 87.21
N ARG A 754 -15.90 26.15 87.60
CA ARG A 754 -15.09 25.96 88.81
C ARG A 754 -13.78 26.77 88.75
N THR A 755 -13.07 26.72 87.62
CA THR A 755 -11.83 27.48 87.42
C THR A 755 -12.04 29.00 87.32
N ALA A 756 -13.20 29.46 86.84
CA ALA A 756 -13.55 30.88 86.78
C ALA A 756 -13.78 31.49 88.19
N GLU A 757 -14.36 30.72 89.11
CA GLU A 757 -14.52 31.12 90.52
C GLU A 757 -13.16 31.24 91.23
N GLU A 758 -12.23 30.34 90.92
CA GLU A 758 -10.85 30.38 91.42
C GLU A 758 -10.08 31.62 90.89
N THR A 759 -10.34 32.05 89.66
CA THR A 759 -9.69 33.26 89.09
C THR A 759 -10.29 34.56 89.60
N ALA A 760 -11.58 34.59 89.95
CA ALA A 760 -12.22 35.76 90.54
C ALA A 760 -11.63 36.11 91.92
N GLN A 761 -11.19 35.10 92.70
CA GLN A 761 -10.52 35.33 93.98
C GLN A 761 -9.15 35.99 93.84
N LEU A 762 -8.45 35.79 92.72
CA LEU A 762 -7.15 36.41 92.42
C LEU A 762 -7.27 37.91 92.06
N MET A 763 -8.41 38.37 91.53
CA MET A 763 -8.59 39.78 91.13
C MET A 763 -8.73 40.77 92.30
N ILE A 764 -9.24 40.32 93.46
CA ILE A 764 -9.42 41.18 94.66
C ILE A 764 -8.07 41.68 95.22
N VAL A 765 -6.98 40.95 94.97
CA VAL A 765 -5.63 41.30 95.43
C VAL A 765 -4.98 42.41 94.59
N ILE A 766 -5.50 42.68 93.38
CA ILE A 766 -4.90 43.61 92.41
C ILE A 766 -5.44 45.05 92.54
N GLU A 767 -6.64 45.24 93.11
CA GLU A 767 -7.27 46.58 93.28
C GLU A 767 -6.55 47.50 94.27
N GLY A 768 -5.64 46.99 95.11
CA GLY A 768 -4.91 47.77 96.12
C GLY A 768 -3.70 48.58 95.61
N LYS A 769 -3.33 48.50 94.32
CA LYS A 769 -2.08 49.11 93.80
C LYS A 769 -2.30 50.17 92.70
N LYS A 770 -3.31 51.03 92.86
CA LYS A 770 -3.77 51.97 91.82
C LYS A 770 -3.09 53.36 91.80
N GLU A 771 -2.18 53.68 92.73
CA GLU A 771 -1.50 54.99 92.77
C GLU A 771 -0.13 55.04 92.04
N GLU A 772 0.45 53.91 91.63
CA GLU A 772 1.75 53.88 90.91
C GLU A 772 1.62 54.07 89.38
N ALA A 773 0.41 54.03 88.82
CA ALA A 773 0.21 53.98 87.36
C ALA A 773 0.39 55.34 86.66
N ALA A 774 0.15 56.48 87.34
CA ALA A 774 0.24 57.81 86.73
C ALA A 774 1.69 58.25 86.40
N ALA A 775 2.70 57.61 86.99
CA ALA A 775 4.11 57.90 86.69
C ALA A 775 4.62 57.20 85.42
N THR A 776 3.91 56.17 84.95
CA THR A 776 4.37 55.29 83.86
C THR A 776 4.11 55.88 82.46
N GLU A 777 3.14 56.78 82.31
CA GLU A 777 2.75 57.35 81.01
C GLU A 777 3.86 58.24 80.39
N ALA A 778 4.69 58.90 81.21
CA ALA A 778 5.82 59.70 80.75
C ALA A 778 7.02 58.86 80.27
N ILE A 779 7.10 57.58 80.67
CA ILE A 779 8.17 56.65 80.27
C ILE A 779 7.88 56.04 78.90
N VAL A 780 6.60 55.78 78.58
CA VAL A 780 6.15 55.16 77.31
C VAL A 780 6.50 56.00 76.07
N SER A 781 6.48 57.34 76.18
CA SER A 781 6.83 58.22 75.05
C SER A 781 8.33 58.23 74.73
N LYS A 782 9.20 57.97 75.72
CA LYS A 782 10.66 57.92 75.53
C LYS A 782 11.13 56.55 74.99
N ASP A 783 10.48 55.47 75.41
CA ASP A 783 10.78 54.11 74.93
C ASP A 783 10.31 53.85 73.50
N ALA A 784 9.26 54.55 73.02
CA ALA A 784 8.82 54.46 71.62
C ALA A 784 9.89 54.96 70.63
N ALA A 785 10.69 55.97 71.00
CA ALA A 785 11.76 56.50 70.17
C ALA A 785 12.98 55.56 70.12
N GLU A 786 13.32 54.89 71.24
CA GLU A 786 14.42 53.92 71.28
C GLU A 786 14.09 52.62 70.54
N THR A 787 12.81 52.20 70.54
CA THR A 787 12.36 50.99 69.83
C THR A 787 12.48 51.11 68.31
N SER A 788 12.31 52.32 67.76
CA SER A 788 12.49 52.61 66.32
C SER A 788 13.95 52.46 65.87
N ILE A 789 14.91 52.91 66.70
CA ILE A 789 16.35 52.82 66.39
C ILE A 789 16.83 51.36 66.39
N ILE A 790 16.30 50.54 67.31
CA ILE A 790 16.63 49.10 67.38
C ILE A 790 16.04 48.35 66.18
N ALA A 791 14.82 48.68 65.76
CA ALA A 791 14.17 48.11 64.57
C ALA A 791 14.94 48.42 63.27
N GLU A 792 15.49 49.63 63.14
CA GLU A 792 16.30 50.01 61.98
C GLU A 792 17.65 49.28 61.93
N SER A 793 18.27 49.02 63.09
CA SER A 793 19.51 48.23 63.18
C SER A 793 19.29 46.75 62.81
N ALA A 794 18.15 46.18 63.23
CA ALA A 794 17.77 44.81 62.92
C ALA A 794 17.46 44.62 61.43
N GLY A 795 16.86 45.64 60.78
CA GLY A 795 16.64 45.65 59.33
C GLY A 795 17.93 45.67 58.50
N LYS A 796 18.95 46.42 58.94
CA LYS A 796 20.27 46.43 58.27
C LYS A 796 20.99 45.09 58.39
N MET A 797 20.96 44.46 59.56
CA MET A 797 21.57 43.13 59.78
C MET A 797 20.86 42.03 58.97
N ALA A 798 19.53 42.10 58.82
CA ALA A 798 18.78 41.17 57.98
C ALA A 798 19.14 41.32 56.49
N ALA A 799 19.31 42.55 56.00
CA ALA A 799 19.72 42.82 54.62
C ALA A 799 21.14 42.33 54.31
N ASP A 800 22.09 42.49 55.25
CA ASP A 800 23.45 42.00 55.11
C ASP A 800 23.50 40.44 55.07
N CYS A 801 22.67 39.76 55.85
CA CYS A 801 22.56 38.29 55.81
C CYS A 801 21.96 37.78 54.51
N GLN A 802 20.91 38.45 54.01
CA GLN A 802 20.30 38.09 52.73
C GLN A 802 21.33 38.20 51.60
N ARG A 803 22.17 39.25 51.61
CA ARG A 803 23.25 39.44 50.63
C ARG A 803 24.28 38.30 50.65
N ASP A 804 24.64 37.78 51.82
CA ASP A 804 25.62 36.69 51.90
C ASP A 804 25.01 35.31 51.57
N LEU A 805 23.72 35.10 51.87
CA LEU A 805 22.95 33.94 51.37
C LEU A 805 22.83 33.95 49.85
N ASP A 806 22.55 35.12 49.26
CA ASP A 806 22.42 35.31 47.81
C ASP A 806 23.75 35.05 47.06
N LYS A 807 24.90 35.18 47.72
CA LYS A 807 26.20 34.78 47.17
C LYS A 807 26.44 33.27 47.23
N ALA A 808 25.99 32.60 48.28
CA ALA A 808 26.24 31.17 48.50
C ALA A 808 25.34 30.26 47.64
N MET A 809 24.09 30.65 47.40
CA MET A 809 23.11 29.85 46.65
C MET A 809 23.50 29.59 45.18
N PRO A 810 24.00 30.57 44.41
CA PRO A 810 24.47 30.34 43.03
C PRO A 810 25.66 29.37 42.96
N ALA A 811 26.61 29.47 43.90
CA ALA A 811 27.77 28.59 43.95
C ALA A 811 27.36 27.13 44.23
N LEU A 812 26.41 26.92 45.15
CA LEU A 812 25.85 25.61 45.45
C LEU A 812 25.07 25.01 44.27
N ASN A 813 24.21 25.79 43.62
CA ASN A 813 23.45 25.32 42.46
C ASN A 813 24.37 24.97 41.28
N SER A 814 25.40 25.78 41.03
CA SER A 814 26.40 25.50 40.00
C SER A 814 27.18 24.21 40.27
N ALA A 815 27.47 23.91 41.54
CA ALA A 815 28.11 22.65 41.91
C ALA A 815 27.19 21.44 41.74
N ILE A 816 25.91 21.55 42.09
CA ILE A 816 24.92 20.47 41.90
C ILE A 816 24.71 20.17 40.41
N GLU A 817 24.64 21.21 39.58
CA GLU A 817 24.56 21.06 38.12
C GLU A 817 25.82 20.40 37.55
N ALA A 818 27.01 20.80 38.02
CA ALA A 818 28.25 20.16 37.60
C ALA A 818 28.31 18.68 37.99
N LEU A 819 27.71 18.28 39.12
CA LEU A 819 27.62 16.88 39.54
C LEU A 819 26.59 16.08 38.75
N SER A 820 25.45 16.67 38.37
CA SER A 820 24.41 15.98 37.59
C SER A 820 24.81 15.70 36.14
N GLN A 821 25.78 16.44 35.62
CA GLN A 821 26.36 16.22 34.29
C GLN A 821 27.45 15.12 34.27
N LEU A 822 27.89 14.61 35.42
CA LEU A 822 28.89 13.55 35.49
C LEU A 822 28.27 12.19 35.18
N SER A 823 28.91 11.43 34.29
CA SER A 823 28.52 10.05 34.01
C SER A 823 29.23 9.08 34.96
N LYS A 824 28.68 7.86 35.10
CA LYS A 824 29.35 6.78 35.83
C LYS A 824 30.71 6.42 35.20
N GLY A 825 30.91 6.68 33.91
CA GLY A 825 32.18 6.45 33.21
C GLY A 825 33.30 7.36 33.69
N ASP A 826 32.99 8.63 33.96
CA ASP A 826 33.99 9.64 34.39
C ASP A 826 34.56 9.33 35.77
N ILE A 827 33.76 8.70 36.66
CA ILE A 827 34.19 8.23 37.98
C ILE A 827 35.08 7.00 37.86
N VAL A 828 34.74 6.09 36.94
CA VAL A 828 35.55 4.89 36.65
C VAL A 828 36.92 5.28 36.09
N GLU A 829 37.01 6.35 35.29
CA GLU A 829 38.28 6.89 34.79
C GLU A 829 39.21 7.32 35.92
N VAL A 830 38.72 8.09 36.89
CA VAL A 830 39.52 8.51 38.05
C VAL A 830 39.94 7.31 38.89
N LYS A 831 39.05 6.34 39.11
CA LYS A 831 39.37 5.09 39.82
C LYS A 831 40.46 4.28 39.11
N ALA A 832 40.47 4.27 37.78
CA ALA A 832 41.43 3.50 37.00
C ALA A 832 42.86 4.08 37.05
N MET A 833 43.05 5.31 37.53
CA MET A 833 44.37 5.94 37.64
C MET A 833 45.27 5.17 38.61
N LYS A 834 46.46 4.76 38.12
CA LYS A 834 47.50 4.11 38.94
C LYS A 834 48.33 5.14 39.72
N THR A 835 48.62 6.28 39.10
CA THR A 835 49.33 7.43 39.68
C THR A 835 48.56 8.71 39.33
N PRO A 836 47.65 9.18 40.20
CA PRO A 836 46.84 10.37 39.95
C PRO A 836 47.67 11.67 40.01
N PRO A 837 47.30 12.72 39.26
CA PRO A 837 47.88 14.06 39.39
C PRO A 837 47.62 14.68 40.78
N GLY A 838 48.48 15.62 41.21
CA GLY A 838 48.41 16.27 42.54
C GLY A 838 47.03 16.85 42.88
N GLY A 839 46.39 17.54 41.92
CA GLY A 839 45.02 18.07 42.11
C GLY A 839 43.96 16.99 42.37
N VAL A 840 44.08 15.80 41.76
CA VAL A 840 43.17 14.67 41.99
C VAL A 840 43.40 14.05 43.37
N ILE A 841 44.65 14.06 43.85
CA ILE A 841 45.00 13.63 45.22
C ILE A 841 44.39 14.59 46.23
N LEU A 842 44.47 15.92 46.00
CA LEU A 842 43.85 16.93 46.87
C LEU A 842 42.32 16.79 46.91
N VAL A 843 41.66 16.56 45.77
CA VAL A 843 40.20 16.30 45.72
C VAL A 843 39.84 15.02 46.48
N SER A 844 40.65 13.97 46.35
CA SER A 844 40.44 12.71 47.07
C SER A 844 40.63 12.88 48.58
N LYS A 845 41.60 13.70 48.99
CA LYS A 845 41.83 14.08 50.40
C LYS A 845 40.64 14.86 50.97
N ALA A 846 40.13 15.83 50.22
CA ALA A 846 38.95 16.62 50.60
C ALA A 846 37.70 15.73 50.75
N LEU A 847 37.49 14.79 49.83
CA LEU A 847 36.42 13.80 49.91
C LEU A 847 36.56 12.88 51.14
N CYS A 848 37.78 12.41 51.45
CA CYS A 848 38.03 11.61 52.65
C CYS A 848 37.71 12.40 53.93
N TRP A 849 37.99 13.70 53.96
CA TRP A 849 37.62 14.54 55.10
C TRP A 849 36.11 14.73 55.20
N ALA A 850 35.42 15.01 54.09
CA ALA A 850 33.97 15.20 54.06
C ALA A 850 33.18 13.95 54.51
N PHE A 851 33.64 12.75 54.12
CA PHE A 851 33.01 11.47 54.47
C PHE A 851 33.67 10.74 55.66
N ASN A 852 34.62 11.38 56.35
CA ASN A 852 35.34 10.85 57.51
C ASN A 852 36.03 9.48 57.26
N VAL A 853 36.61 9.31 56.07
CA VAL A 853 37.39 8.12 55.68
C VAL A 853 38.82 8.25 56.20
N LYS A 854 39.28 7.24 56.96
CA LYS A 854 40.60 7.27 57.60
C LYS A 854 41.73 7.06 56.58
N PRO A 855 42.84 7.82 56.66
CA PRO A 855 43.99 7.63 55.78
C PRO A 855 44.72 6.31 56.09
N LYS A 856 45.42 5.79 55.08
CA LYS A 856 46.32 4.66 55.24
C LYS A 856 47.73 5.18 55.52
N LYS A 857 48.36 4.72 56.61
CA LYS A 857 49.75 5.11 56.92
C LYS A 857 50.73 4.35 56.04
N VAL A 858 51.39 5.06 55.12
CA VAL A 858 52.44 4.53 54.24
C VAL A 858 53.81 5.08 54.66
N PRO A 859 54.92 4.38 54.38
CA PRO A 859 56.26 4.92 54.62
C PRO A 859 56.49 6.16 53.74
N ALA A 860 56.99 7.25 54.32
CA ALA A 860 57.38 8.45 53.59
C ALA A 860 58.57 8.14 52.64
N PRO A 861 58.77 8.93 51.56
CA PRO A 861 59.88 8.76 50.61
C PRO A 861 61.27 8.72 51.26
N ASP A 862 61.40 9.32 52.45
CA ASP A 862 62.65 9.38 53.23
C ASP A 862 62.90 8.12 54.11
N GLY A 863 62.01 7.13 54.05
CA GLY A 863 62.14 5.82 54.72
C GLY A 863 62.06 5.84 56.26
N ARG A 864 61.96 7.01 56.90
CA ARG A 864 62.05 7.18 58.38
C ARG A 864 60.74 7.62 59.06
N SER A 865 59.74 8.09 58.31
CA SER A 865 58.45 8.58 58.85
C SER A 865 57.27 7.89 58.15
N LYS A 866 56.10 7.86 58.81
CA LYS A 866 54.84 7.37 58.21
C LYS A 866 54.02 8.57 57.74
N MET A 867 53.66 8.61 56.45
CA MET A 867 52.80 9.62 55.83
C MET A 867 51.37 9.08 55.69
N ASP A 868 50.38 9.94 55.87
CA ASP A 868 48.97 9.60 55.67
C ASP A 868 48.62 9.66 54.17
N ASP A 869 48.35 8.50 53.57
CA ASP A 869 47.88 8.35 52.20
C ASP A 869 46.34 8.34 52.17
N TYR A 870 45.78 9.34 51.48
CA TYR A 870 44.34 9.52 51.29
C TYR A 870 43.85 8.98 49.94
N TRP A 871 44.75 8.64 49.00
CA TRP A 871 44.37 8.17 47.68
C TRP A 871 43.88 6.71 47.70
N GLU A 872 44.64 5.80 48.30
CA GLU A 872 44.25 4.38 48.36
C GLU A 872 42.91 4.16 49.09
N PRO A 873 42.65 4.79 50.26
CA PRO A 873 41.34 4.76 50.90
C PRO A 873 40.23 5.38 50.04
N ALA A 874 40.44 6.56 49.46
CA ALA A 874 39.45 7.22 48.59
C ALA A 874 39.11 6.37 47.37
N LYS A 875 40.12 5.75 46.73
CA LYS A 875 39.97 4.91 45.55
C LYS A 875 39.11 3.68 45.82
N LYS A 876 39.22 3.09 47.02
CA LYS A 876 38.47 1.90 47.43
C LYS A 876 37.06 2.24 47.92
N GLU A 877 36.93 3.22 48.80
CA GLU A 877 35.69 3.49 49.55
C GLU A 877 34.80 4.58 48.95
N LEU A 878 35.38 5.51 48.17
CA LEU A 878 34.64 6.65 47.61
C LEU A 878 34.52 6.50 46.08
N TRP A 879 35.62 6.58 45.34
CA TRP A 879 35.63 6.40 43.88
C TRP A 879 35.16 5.00 43.45
N GLY A 880 35.23 4.02 44.37
CA GLY A 880 34.73 2.67 44.17
C GLY A 880 33.23 2.48 44.44
N ASP A 881 32.56 3.45 45.07
CA ASP A 881 31.16 3.36 45.47
C ASP A 881 30.22 3.72 44.30
N PRO A 882 29.36 2.80 43.83
CA PRO A 882 28.41 3.08 42.76
C PRO A 882 27.35 4.14 43.11
N LYS A 883 27.20 4.50 44.39
CA LYS A 883 26.28 5.54 44.89
C LYS A 883 26.99 6.84 45.29
N LEU A 884 28.25 7.05 44.92
CA LEU A 884 29.00 8.26 45.30
C LEU A 884 28.28 9.56 44.87
N LEU A 885 27.75 9.62 43.64
CA LEU A 885 27.02 10.81 43.16
C LEU A 885 25.76 11.07 43.98
N ASP A 886 25.00 10.02 44.31
CA ASP A 886 23.81 10.15 45.16
C ASP A 886 24.19 10.64 46.56
N LYS A 887 25.29 10.14 47.13
CA LYS A 887 25.82 10.58 48.43
C LYS A 887 26.26 12.04 48.43
N LEU A 888 26.77 12.56 47.31
CA LEU A 888 27.15 13.97 47.16
C LEU A 888 25.93 14.88 46.95
N LEU A 889 24.92 14.42 46.22
CA LEU A 889 23.66 15.15 45.99
C LEU A 889 22.80 15.27 47.25
N TYR A 890 22.75 14.21 48.06
CA TYR A 890 21.97 14.13 49.31
C TYR A 890 22.81 14.34 50.57
N PHE A 891 23.99 14.96 50.45
CA PHE A 891 24.84 15.26 51.60
C PHE A 891 24.17 16.30 52.52
N ASP A 892 24.22 16.08 53.84
CA ASP A 892 23.66 16.99 54.83
C ASP A 892 24.55 18.25 54.97
N LYS A 893 24.28 19.22 54.10
CA LYS A 893 24.97 20.51 54.04
C LYS A 893 24.69 21.42 55.25
N ASP A 894 23.63 21.16 56.01
CA ASP A 894 23.19 22.02 57.12
C ASP A 894 23.87 21.65 58.45
N ASN A 895 24.45 20.44 58.54
CA ASN A 895 25.05 19.89 59.76
C ASN A 895 26.45 19.30 59.54
N ILE A 896 27.35 20.07 58.91
CA ILE A 896 28.75 19.68 58.72
C ILE A 896 29.51 19.84 60.05
N PRO A 897 30.21 18.81 60.56
CA PRO A 897 31.02 18.94 61.76
C PRO A 897 32.12 19.99 61.64
N ALA A 898 32.29 20.82 62.67
CA ALA A 898 33.27 21.92 62.67
C ALA A 898 34.73 21.44 62.46
N ASP A 899 35.05 20.22 62.91
CA ASP A 899 36.37 19.62 62.74
C ASP A 899 36.68 19.21 61.28
N VAL A 900 35.64 18.97 60.47
CA VAL A 900 35.75 18.74 59.02
C VAL A 900 35.99 20.06 58.31
N MET A 901 35.27 21.11 58.69
CA MET A 901 35.40 22.45 58.10
C MET A 901 36.76 23.10 58.36
N VAL A 902 37.33 22.92 59.56
CA VAL A 902 38.69 23.38 59.88
C VAL A 902 39.74 22.73 58.97
N LYS A 903 39.50 21.49 58.51
CA LYS A 903 40.39 20.78 57.57
C LYS A 903 40.17 21.21 56.11
N LEU A 904 38.93 21.54 55.74
CA LEU A 904 38.55 21.93 54.37
C LEU A 904 38.84 23.41 54.04
N ALA A 905 38.68 24.32 55.01
CA ALA A 905 38.83 25.77 54.78
C ALA A 905 40.18 26.19 54.15
N PRO A 906 41.34 25.62 54.54
CA PRO A 906 42.62 25.95 53.89
C PRO A 906 42.68 25.60 52.40
N LEU A 907 41.87 24.65 51.93
CA LEU A 907 41.83 24.25 50.51
C LEU A 907 41.19 25.31 49.62
N GLU A 908 40.35 26.20 50.16
CA GLU A 908 39.75 27.28 49.37
C GLU A 908 40.81 28.27 48.86
N THR A 909 41.86 28.49 49.65
CA THR A 909 42.97 29.42 49.35
C THR A 909 44.14 28.77 48.62
N ASP A 910 44.11 27.45 48.39
CA ASP A 910 45.19 26.70 47.74
C ASP A 910 45.10 26.83 46.21
N PRO A 911 46.13 27.41 45.53
CA PRO A 911 46.14 27.53 44.06
C PRO A 911 46.06 26.19 43.31
N GLU A 912 46.49 25.07 43.92
CA GLU A 912 46.37 23.74 43.33
C GLU A 912 44.95 23.14 43.44
N PHE A 913 44.08 23.77 44.24
CA PHE A 913 42.67 23.40 44.45
C PHE A 913 41.70 24.36 43.75
N GLU A 914 42.13 24.94 42.63
CA GLU A 914 41.28 25.75 41.75
C GLU A 914 40.57 24.86 40.71
N PRO A 915 39.23 24.97 40.52
CA PRO A 915 38.50 24.15 39.57
C PRO A 915 39.09 24.14 38.16
N ASP A 916 39.52 25.30 37.64
CA ASP A 916 40.09 25.38 36.29
C ASP A 916 41.45 24.67 36.15
N ALA A 917 42.22 24.56 37.23
CA ALA A 917 43.45 23.79 37.26
C ALA A 917 43.16 22.27 37.27
N ILE A 918 42.18 21.85 38.07
CA ILE A 918 41.79 20.43 38.21
C ILE A 918 41.05 19.91 36.97
N LYS A 919 40.32 20.78 36.24
CA LYS A 919 39.63 20.44 35.00
C LYS A 919 40.56 19.87 33.93
N LYS A 920 41.83 20.29 33.91
CA LYS A 920 42.85 19.75 32.99
C LYS A 920 43.23 18.30 33.33
N ALA A 921 43.05 17.88 34.58
CA ALA A 921 43.42 16.56 35.07
C ALA A 921 42.25 15.57 35.04
N SER A 922 41.04 15.99 35.40
CA SER A 922 39.83 15.15 35.32
C SER A 922 38.55 15.96 35.41
N VAL A 923 37.56 15.62 34.58
CA VAL A 923 36.22 16.22 34.60
C VAL A 923 35.45 15.84 35.87
N ALA A 924 35.58 14.58 36.33
CA ALA A 924 34.97 14.14 37.58
C ALA A 924 35.60 14.81 38.81
N ALA A 925 36.94 14.95 38.84
CA ALA A 925 37.61 15.68 39.92
C ALA A 925 37.24 17.17 39.94
N PHE A 926 37.00 17.77 38.77
CA PHE A 926 36.52 19.15 38.64
C PHE A 926 35.13 19.36 39.24
N GLY A 927 34.16 18.50 38.91
CA GLY A 927 32.80 18.60 39.45
C GLY A 927 32.77 18.47 40.98
N ILE A 928 33.56 17.55 41.52
CA ILE A 928 33.69 17.36 42.97
C ILE A 928 34.47 18.51 43.63
N CYS A 929 35.50 19.06 42.99
CA CYS A 929 36.21 20.24 43.49
C CYS A 929 35.27 21.44 43.64
N LYS A 930 34.42 21.70 42.64
CA LYS A 930 33.39 22.75 42.73
C LYS A 930 32.43 22.51 43.88
N TRP A 931 32.03 21.25 44.09
CA TRP A 931 31.16 20.88 45.20
C TRP A 931 31.79 21.13 46.57
N VAL A 932 33.05 20.73 46.78
CA VAL A 932 33.75 20.99 48.05
C VAL A 932 33.84 22.49 48.35
N ARG A 933 34.19 23.31 47.35
CA ARG A 933 34.26 24.78 47.53
C ARG A 933 32.89 25.40 47.81
N ALA A 934 31.84 24.92 47.14
CA ALA A 934 30.49 25.37 47.42
C ALA A 934 30.02 25.04 48.85
N MET A 935 30.42 23.88 49.39
CA MET A 935 30.13 23.52 50.79
C MET A 935 30.83 24.44 51.79
N ILE A 936 32.07 24.87 51.49
CA ILE A 936 32.80 25.83 52.34
C ILE A 936 32.10 27.19 52.37
N VAL A 937 31.75 27.73 51.19
CA VAL A 937 31.08 29.03 51.08
C VAL A 937 29.68 28.98 51.71
N TYR A 938 28.96 27.87 51.55
CA TYR A 938 27.65 27.67 52.16
C TYR A 938 27.72 27.62 53.69
N ASP A 939 28.68 26.89 54.26
CA ASP A 939 28.83 26.81 55.71
C ASP A 939 29.25 28.17 56.32
N GLN A 940 30.10 28.94 55.65
CA GLN A 940 30.43 30.32 56.08
C GLN A 940 29.19 31.22 56.12
N ALA A 941 28.35 31.18 55.07
CA ALA A 941 27.10 31.92 55.04
C ALA A 941 26.13 31.43 56.12
N ARG A 942 26.05 30.11 56.34
CA ARG A 942 25.20 29.49 57.37
C ARG A 942 25.61 29.92 58.78
N VAL A 943 26.90 29.92 59.10
CA VAL A 943 27.42 30.35 60.42
C VAL A 943 27.13 31.84 60.64
N ALA A 944 27.30 32.69 59.62
CA ALA A 944 26.95 34.10 59.68
C ALA A 944 25.43 34.30 59.93
N VAL A 945 24.59 33.57 59.19
CA VAL A 945 23.13 33.59 59.37
C VAL A 945 22.74 33.05 60.74
N LEU A 946 23.35 31.97 61.24
CA LEU A 946 23.02 31.40 62.56
C LEU A 946 23.39 32.37 63.68
N PHE A 947 24.56 33.04 63.58
CA PHE A 947 24.95 34.09 64.53
C PHE A 947 23.96 35.26 64.51
N VAL A 948 23.54 35.71 63.33
CA VAL A 948 22.57 36.80 63.21
C VAL A 948 21.17 36.37 63.60
N VAL A 949 20.73 35.14 63.34
CA VAL A 949 19.43 34.62 63.81
C VAL A 949 19.43 34.51 65.32
N VAL A 950 20.51 34.06 65.96
CA VAL A 950 20.61 34.03 67.43
C VAL A 950 20.59 35.45 68.00
N VAL A 951 21.31 36.40 67.40
CA VAL A 951 21.30 37.81 67.80
C VAL A 951 19.94 38.47 67.51
N PHE A 952 19.31 38.18 66.38
CA PHE A 952 17.99 38.69 65.98
C PHE A 952 16.90 38.10 66.85
N VAL A 953 16.95 36.81 67.19
CA VAL A 953 16.04 36.18 68.15
C VAL A 953 16.26 36.75 69.54
N LEU A 954 17.49 37.03 69.97
CA LEU A 954 17.78 37.73 71.23
C LEU A 954 17.28 39.18 71.21
N VAL A 955 17.47 39.92 70.12
CA VAL A 955 17.00 41.31 69.96
C VAL A 955 15.49 41.36 69.85
N VAL A 956 14.86 40.45 69.11
CA VAL A 956 13.40 40.30 69.06
C VAL A 956 12.86 39.81 70.38
N LEU A 957 13.52 38.88 71.09
CA LEU A 957 13.12 38.55 72.47
C LEU A 957 13.25 39.77 73.37
N VAL A 958 14.31 40.57 73.27
CA VAL A 958 14.48 41.77 74.10
C VAL A 958 13.47 42.85 73.72
N VAL A 959 13.12 43.02 72.45
CA VAL A 959 12.12 43.98 71.96
C VAL A 959 10.70 43.49 72.28
N VAL A 960 10.41 42.19 72.16
CA VAL A 960 9.12 41.59 72.52
C VAL A 960 8.97 41.51 74.03
N VAL A 961 10.02 41.21 74.78
CA VAL A 961 10.03 41.26 76.25
C VAL A 961 9.96 42.71 76.73
N ARG A 962 10.62 43.68 76.09
CA ARG A 962 10.42 45.11 76.41
C ARG A 962 9.03 45.59 76.00
N ALA A 963 8.50 45.19 74.86
CA ALA A 963 7.15 45.52 74.43
C ALA A 963 6.10 44.84 75.31
N MET A 964 6.34 43.62 75.78
CA MET A 964 5.52 42.93 76.78
C MET A 964 5.69 43.58 78.15
N ILE A 965 6.88 44.03 78.56
CA ILE A 965 7.08 44.78 79.81
C ILE A 965 6.37 46.13 79.73
N VAL A 966 6.43 46.84 78.60
CA VAL A 966 5.72 48.10 78.35
C VAL A 966 4.21 47.86 78.28
N TYR A 967 3.77 46.75 77.67
CA TYR A 967 2.36 46.35 77.61
C TYR A 967 1.84 45.92 78.99
N ASP A 968 2.63 45.20 79.79
CA ASP A 968 2.31 44.73 81.14
C ASP A 968 2.43 45.88 82.17
N GLN A 969 3.27 46.89 81.91
CA GLN A 969 3.33 48.17 82.63
C GLN A 969 2.22 49.15 82.23
N ALA A 970 1.68 49.05 81.00
CA ALA A 970 0.51 49.81 80.54
C ALA A 970 -0.83 49.12 80.88
N ARG A 971 -0.80 47.82 81.20
CA ARG A 971 -1.96 47.00 81.59
C ARG A 971 -2.74 47.48 82.81
N PRO A 972 -2.19 48.26 83.76
CA PRO A 972 -2.99 48.88 84.83
C PRO A 972 -3.76 50.15 84.40
N LEU A 973 -3.62 50.64 83.15
CA LEU A 973 -4.24 51.87 82.62
C LEU A 973 -5.18 51.65 81.41
N LEU A 974 -5.30 50.42 80.92
CA LEU A 974 -6.37 49.94 80.03
C LEU A 974 -7.31 49.05 80.86
#